data_AF-A0A0L0VE09-F1
#
_entry.id   AF-A0A0L0VE09-F1
#
_cell.length_a   1.000
_cell.length_b   1.000
_cell.length_c   1.000
_cell.angle_alpha   90.00
_cell.angle_beta   90.00
_cell.angle_gamma   90.00
#
_symmetry.space_group_name_H-M   'P 1'
#
loop_
_entity.id
_entity.type
_entity.pdbx_description
1 polymer ?
#
loop_
_entity_poly.entity_id
_entity_poly.type
_entity_poly.pdbx_seq_one_letter_code
_entity_poly.pdbx_strand_id
1 'polypeptide(L)'
;MESLALLTTLSSQDKESILSLATDYQAGNVFGGSQSGDIHVWSLRTFFPVTRLVGHESSVLCLTISVERSLLFSSSGDNTVRVWDTNQFGNALYVVKPPIDSCGDVLSLVWCNQLSILYLGCQDTSIQWICLPQSLTNRANGSKKGNDICGSAAMTRSNSSAPTIEHSISSPSGTHTLPAGPSSQDGFTSSACLSPNQQSNRSLHHKFFDSMSQSELLKAARRRERNNSQSPHLNAISPELGTDFQSKLRDPLEDACSVDGNQKDDGGEILFIDHKDSVTYAHFGYIYCLLLISLNDQLLLISGSGDSTIKVWTLDPQTGALSPNFKLLSAISSSHLAPSTASPQSSEDLGAVLTLAAYGSTLYSGYQDGVIKIWDLDTLTCIRTLFHRGSTDQTHPSSKDSDDVLTMTVLDNGELFSGCSSGVIIRWDSSFQRVLKWQSHQGSALASCFVLHQGKRLLLTGGSDNCIKIWDVYHTEASVPRVVTDDPDIKDPAGTAMAFQDRMFRHLSQFVSYRSISNEEHREECRQAALYLKTTLVKLGADARLLPGDPGRNPLVLATFKGKSSTDSPTTATRRRRVLYYGHYDVVQAGDEKDWTAPAFVMTGHNGWLYGRGVTDNKGPTLAVAYAVTALLDQRSLDVDVVMLVEGEEEAGSAGFQKAVKENKELIGHIDVVLVSNSYWLDDETPCMTFGLRGVIHATVKVTSSQPDLHSGMHGGAVHEPVLDLVRILGDLVGKDGKICLDGFYKGVRPIDAEEQKHYDRIVEHISNVANIELLKHSPITSIRENLIAKWRQPSLSIHKIDVTGPAHSTVIPASAQSAVSIRIVPDQSVEKIGSSLVSFLTEAFKHLNSSNALEVKINQTADWWLGHPQDLHSVALAECVEEEWGIKPLWIREGGSIPSIPFLEQEFNAKAIHLPMGSASDSAHLPNERIKMVNLEKGNHVVANFLKKVALI
;
A
#
# COMPACT_ATOMS: atom_id res chain seq x y z
N MET A 1 26.10 -12.06 -8.56
CA MET A 1 26.73 -12.62 -7.33
C MET A 1 27.12 -11.42 -6.48
N GLU A 2 26.18 -10.88 -5.70
CA GLU A 2 26.22 -9.47 -5.28
C GLU A 2 26.17 -9.27 -3.75
N SER A 3 27.27 -8.70 -3.27
CA SER A 3 27.42 -7.50 -2.41
C SER A 3 27.02 -7.46 -0.93
N LEU A 4 26.65 -8.57 -0.27
CA LEU A 4 26.59 -8.59 1.21
C LEU A 4 27.97 -8.94 1.81
N ALA A 5 28.49 -8.10 2.72
CA ALA A 5 29.76 -8.38 3.42
C ALA A 5 29.60 -8.43 4.95
N LEU A 6 30.04 -9.51 5.58
CA LEU A 6 30.14 -9.60 7.04
C LEU A 6 31.30 -8.72 7.52
N LEU A 7 31.01 -7.65 8.26
CA LEU A 7 32.04 -6.75 8.80
C LEU A 7 32.67 -7.34 10.06
N THR A 8 31.85 -7.83 10.98
CA THR A 8 32.31 -8.38 12.26
C THR A 8 31.26 -9.28 12.91
N THR A 9 31.70 -10.07 13.89
CA THR A 9 30.84 -10.84 14.79
C THR A 9 31.18 -10.44 16.23
N LEU A 10 30.20 -9.87 16.93
CA LEU A 10 30.29 -9.54 18.35
C LEU A 10 29.79 -10.74 19.15
N SER A 11 30.50 -11.13 20.21
CA SER A 11 30.05 -12.17 21.13
C SER A 11 30.38 -11.77 22.56
N SER A 12 29.53 -12.16 23.50
CA SER A 12 29.81 -12.02 24.93
C SER A 12 30.62 -13.21 25.43
N GLN A 13 31.40 -13.01 26.50
CA GLN A 13 32.16 -14.11 27.12
C GLN A 13 31.25 -15.19 27.71
N ASP A 14 30.02 -14.82 28.08
CA ASP A 14 29.09 -15.70 28.79
C ASP A 14 28.36 -16.70 27.88
N LYS A 15 28.52 -16.58 26.54
CA LYS A 15 27.91 -17.47 25.53
C LYS A 15 26.40 -17.63 25.72
N GLU A 16 25.69 -16.51 25.70
CA GLU A 16 24.24 -16.44 25.90
C GLU A 16 23.54 -15.97 24.63
N SER A 17 22.32 -16.47 24.39
CA SER A 17 21.51 -16.09 23.23
C SER A 17 21.16 -14.61 23.26
N ILE A 18 21.23 -13.95 22.11
CA ILE A 18 20.83 -12.56 21.93
C ILE A 18 19.37 -12.54 21.45
N LEU A 19 18.46 -12.09 22.31
CA LEU A 19 17.03 -12.13 22.07
C LEU A 19 16.49 -10.83 21.46
N SER A 20 17.14 -9.70 21.75
CA SER A 20 16.70 -8.38 21.32
C SER A 20 17.89 -7.47 20.99
N LEU A 21 17.67 -6.52 20.08
CA LEU A 21 18.69 -5.58 19.61
C LEU A 21 18.13 -4.16 19.54
N ALA A 22 18.97 -3.19 19.90
CA ALA A 22 18.73 -1.77 19.63
C ALA A 22 20.05 -1.06 19.31
N THR A 23 19.99 0.05 18.57
CA THR A 23 21.18 0.83 18.22
C THR A 23 20.96 2.31 18.47
N ASP A 24 21.96 2.95 19.09
CA ASP A 24 22.08 4.40 19.16
C ASP A 24 22.99 4.87 18.03
N TYR A 25 22.41 5.41 16.97
CA TYR A 25 23.17 5.88 15.81
C TYR A 25 23.98 7.15 16.10
N GLN A 26 23.57 7.96 17.09
CA GLN A 26 24.20 9.23 17.43
C GLN A 26 25.43 8.99 18.33
N ALA A 27 25.26 8.23 19.41
CA ALA A 27 26.37 7.84 20.28
C ALA A 27 27.26 6.75 19.63
N GLY A 28 26.70 5.98 18.71
CA GLY A 28 27.38 4.88 18.03
C GLY A 28 27.51 3.64 18.91
N ASN A 29 26.41 3.23 19.55
CA ASN A 29 26.36 2.06 20.44
C ASN A 29 25.37 1.00 19.92
N VAL A 30 25.70 -0.27 20.12
CA VAL A 30 24.82 -1.43 19.92
C VAL A 30 24.47 -2.01 21.27
N PHE A 31 23.19 -2.27 21.50
CA PHE A 31 22.67 -2.92 22.69
C PHE A 31 22.14 -4.30 22.31
N GLY A 32 22.63 -5.33 23.00
CA GLY A 32 22.13 -6.71 22.86
C GLY A 32 21.56 -7.24 24.16
N GLY A 33 20.25 -7.52 24.17
CA GLY A 33 19.56 -8.12 25.29
C GLY A 33 19.79 -9.63 25.31
N SER A 34 20.28 -10.14 26.44
CA SER A 34 20.61 -11.56 26.59
C SER A 34 19.50 -12.35 27.27
N GLN A 35 19.50 -13.66 27.04
CA GLN A 35 18.62 -14.61 27.72
C GLN A 35 18.82 -14.65 29.25
N SER A 36 19.96 -14.20 29.78
CA SER A 36 20.17 -14.16 31.24
C SER A 36 19.54 -12.95 31.92
N GLY A 37 19.23 -11.88 31.18
CA GLY A 37 18.76 -10.61 31.76
C GLY A 37 19.78 -9.47 31.67
N ASP A 38 20.96 -9.71 31.10
CA ASP A 38 21.97 -8.68 30.93
C ASP A 38 21.88 -7.99 29.57
N ILE A 39 22.13 -6.68 29.52
CA ILE A 39 22.23 -5.92 28.27
C ILE A 39 23.69 -5.61 28.01
N HIS A 40 24.21 -6.13 26.90
CA HIS A 40 25.59 -5.92 26.52
C HIS A 40 25.68 -4.73 25.57
N VAL A 41 26.67 -3.86 25.79
CA VAL A 41 26.86 -2.63 25.01
C VAL A 41 28.18 -2.70 24.25
N TRP A 42 28.14 -2.50 22.94
CA TRP A 42 29.32 -2.42 22.07
C TRP A 42 29.36 -1.11 21.31
N SER A 43 30.55 -0.66 20.92
CA SER A 43 30.69 0.50 20.04
C SER A 43 30.51 0.10 18.57
N LEU A 44 29.66 0.80 17.83
CA LEU A 44 29.57 0.71 16.37
C LEU A 44 30.83 1.21 15.65
N ARG A 45 31.65 2.03 16.33
CA ARG A 45 32.87 2.60 15.73
C ARG A 45 34.04 1.64 15.79
N THR A 46 34.20 0.94 16.91
CA THR A 46 35.38 0.11 17.18
C THR A 46 35.06 -1.38 17.29
N PHE A 47 33.78 -1.74 17.39
CA PHE A 47 33.29 -3.10 17.65
C PHE A 47 33.78 -3.70 18.99
N PHE A 48 34.39 -2.90 19.86
CA PHE A 48 34.77 -3.34 21.19
C PHE A 48 33.61 -3.22 22.19
N PRO A 49 33.54 -4.12 23.18
CA PRO A 49 32.62 -3.98 24.31
C PRO A 49 32.87 -2.65 25.04
N VAL A 50 31.79 -1.93 25.34
CA VAL A 50 31.80 -0.68 26.10
C VAL A 50 31.50 -0.97 27.57
N THR A 51 30.35 -1.61 27.82
CA THR A 51 29.89 -1.93 29.18
C THR A 51 28.81 -3.01 29.16
N ARG A 52 28.34 -3.40 30.34
CA ARG A 52 27.21 -4.32 30.56
C ARG A 52 26.25 -3.67 31.55
N LEU A 53 24.98 -3.58 31.18
CA LEU A 53 23.90 -3.15 32.07
C LEU A 53 23.29 -4.40 32.72
N VAL A 54 23.32 -4.42 34.05
CA VAL A 54 22.85 -5.54 34.88
C VAL A 54 21.68 -5.03 35.70
N GLY A 55 20.57 -5.75 35.70
CA GLY A 55 19.42 -5.41 36.54
C GLY A 55 18.24 -6.38 36.39
N HIS A 56 17.96 -6.86 35.18
CA HIS A 56 16.85 -7.81 35.03
C HIS A 56 17.15 -9.18 35.67
N GLU A 57 16.11 -9.77 36.24
CA GLU A 57 16.18 -11.08 36.90
C GLU A 57 15.89 -12.25 35.94
N SER A 58 15.44 -11.95 34.71
CA SER A 58 15.08 -12.91 33.66
C SER A 58 15.44 -12.36 32.27
N SER A 59 15.22 -13.17 31.21
CA SER A 59 15.51 -12.85 29.80
C SER A 59 15.12 -11.42 29.40
N VAL A 60 15.99 -10.70 28.67
CA VAL A 60 15.65 -9.39 28.07
C VAL A 60 14.96 -9.61 26.72
N LEU A 61 13.64 -9.49 26.69
CA LEU A 61 12.80 -9.92 25.57
C LEU A 61 12.67 -8.87 24.47
N CYS A 62 12.65 -7.58 24.83
CA CYS A 62 12.57 -6.49 23.86
C CYS A 62 13.44 -5.31 24.29
N LEU A 63 14.05 -4.63 23.32
CA LEU A 63 14.78 -3.38 23.50
C LEU A 63 14.19 -2.33 22.55
N THR A 64 13.94 -1.14 23.07
CA THR A 64 13.60 0.04 22.27
C THR A 64 14.37 1.25 22.79
N ILE A 65 14.62 2.25 21.95
CA ILE A 65 15.50 3.38 22.27
C ILE A 65 14.87 4.71 21.86
N SER A 66 15.03 5.72 22.72
CA SER A 66 14.83 7.12 22.38
C SER A 66 16.20 7.79 22.27
N VAL A 67 16.68 7.96 21.03
CA VAL A 67 17.96 8.62 20.76
C VAL A 67 17.90 10.09 21.22
N GLU A 68 16.79 10.78 20.96
CA GLU A 68 16.56 12.18 21.36
C GLU A 68 16.66 12.42 22.86
N ARG A 69 16.23 11.44 23.67
CA ARG A 69 16.27 11.53 25.14
C ARG A 69 17.46 10.80 25.76
N SER A 70 18.26 10.12 24.94
CA SER A 70 19.32 9.22 25.41
C SER A 70 18.82 8.18 26.41
N LEU A 71 17.66 7.58 26.11
CA LEU A 71 17.02 6.56 26.95
C LEU A 71 16.94 5.23 26.21
N LEU A 72 17.35 4.15 26.88
CA LEU A 72 17.11 2.78 26.46
C LEU A 72 16.01 2.17 27.34
N PHE A 73 15.09 1.45 26.73
CA PHE A 73 14.03 0.73 27.41
C PHE A 73 14.23 -0.76 27.20
N SER A 74 14.14 -1.55 28.26
CA SER A 74 14.25 -3.01 28.20
C SER A 74 13.10 -3.68 28.91
N SER A 75 12.44 -4.63 28.24
CA SER A 75 11.46 -5.50 28.86
C SER A 75 12.05 -6.86 29.19
N SER A 76 11.49 -7.52 30.18
CA SER A 76 11.97 -8.82 30.63
C SER A 76 10.85 -9.77 31.04
N GLY A 77 11.20 -11.06 31.10
CA GLY A 77 10.39 -12.08 31.74
C GLY A 77 10.40 -12.03 33.28
N ASP A 78 10.92 -10.95 33.87
CA ASP A 78 10.81 -10.65 35.30
C ASP A 78 9.59 -9.76 35.63
N ASN A 79 8.69 -9.59 34.66
CA ASN A 79 7.48 -8.75 34.71
C ASN A 79 7.77 -7.24 34.84
N THR A 80 9.00 -6.77 34.56
CA THR A 80 9.36 -5.36 34.65
C THR A 80 9.87 -4.78 33.33
N VAL A 81 9.80 -3.45 33.23
CA VAL A 81 10.54 -2.69 32.24
C VAL A 81 11.53 -1.77 32.94
N ARG A 82 12.78 -1.74 32.47
CA ARG A 82 13.82 -0.85 32.98
C ARG A 82 14.15 0.22 31.97
N VAL A 83 14.41 1.43 32.47
CA VAL A 83 14.81 2.59 31.68
C VAL A 83 16.25 2.94 32.03
N TRP A 84 17.12 3.08 31.05
CA TRP A 84 18.56 3.29 31.22
C TRP A 84 19.01 4.56 30.51
N ASP A 85 20.04 5.22 31.05
CA ASP A 85 20.74 6.32 30.38
C ASP A 85 21.77 5.77 29.37
N THR A 86 21.69 6.18 28.11
CA THR A 86 22.58 5.69 27.04
C THR A 86 23.92 6.44 26.93
N ASN A 87 24.12 7.51 27.70
CA ASN A 87 25.35 8.30 27.72
C ASN A 87 26.23 7.97 28.92
N GLN A 88 25.65 7.94 30.12
CA GLN A 88 26.39 7.76 31.37
C GLN A 88 26.65 6.28 31.64
N PHE A 89 25.71 5.41 31.27
CA PHE A 89 25.64 4.00 31.64
C PHE A 89 25.66 3.77 33.16
N GLY A 90 24.90 2.80 33.67
CA GLY A 90 24.83 2.55 35.11
C GLY A 90 23.57 1.81 35.52
N ASN A 91 23.10 2.09 36.74
CA ASN A 91 21.84 1.56 37.25
C ASN A 91 20.65 2.09 36.41
N ALA A 92 19.56 1.33 36.41
CA ALA A 92 18.32 1.77 35.77
C ALA A 92 17.86 3.10 36.42
N LEU A 93 17.49 4.07 35.60
CA LEU A 93 16.87 5.33 36.04
C LEU A 93 15.49 5.05 36.63
N TYR A 94 14.71 4.20 35.96
CA TYR A 94 13.37 3.82 36.36
C TYR A 94 13.17 2.31 36.25
N VAL A 95 12.38 1.76 37.17
CA VAL A 95 11.81 0.41 37.09
C VAL A 95 10.30 0.54 36.98
N VAL A 96 9.77 0.32 35.78
CA VAL A 96 8.33 0.36 35.50
C VAL A 96 7.73 -1.00 35.85
N LYS A 97 6.72 -0.97 36.71
CA LYS A 97 5.94 -2.14 37.14
C LYS A 97 4.49 -2.06 36.63
N PRO A 98 3.99 -3.14 35.99
CA PRO A 98 2.59 -3.30 35.63
C PRO A 98 1.64 -3.12 36.82
N PRO A 99 0.35 -2.82 36.60
CA PRO A 99 -0.63 -2.63 37.67
C PRO A 99 -1.01 -3.94 38.38
N ILE A 100 -0.79 -5.08 37.73
CA ILE A 100 -1.12 -6.41 38.23
C ILE A 100 0.19 -7.13 38.53
N ASP A 101 0.33 -7.72 39.72
CA ASP A 101 1.54 -8.40 40.22
C ASP A 101 2.05 -9.57 39.33
N SER A 102 1.33 -9.91 38.26
CA SER A 102 1.76 -10.90 37.27
C SER A 102 1.08 -10.67 35.90
N CYS A 103 1.49 -9.63 35.15
CA CYS A 103 1.19 -9.57 33.71
C CYS A 103 1.92 -10.65 32.89
N GLY A 104 2.77 -11.45 33.56
CA GLY A 104 3.72 -12.38 32.96
C GLY A 104 4.80 -11.63 32.18
N ASP A 105 5.37 -12.32 31.20
CA ASP A 105 6.43 -11.77 30.37
C ASP A 105 5.97 -10.50 29.63
N VAL A 106 6.81 -9.46 29.66
CA VAL A 106 6.62 -8.27 28.82
C VAL A 106 7.36 -8.50 27.50
N LEU A 107 6.62 -8.94 26.50
CA LEU A 107 7.16 -9.49 25.25
C LEU A 107 7.55 -8.41 24.23
N SER A 108 6.88 -7.26 24.24
CA SER A 108 7.12 -6.21 23.24
C SER A 108 7.01 -4.80 23.82
N LEU A 109 7.82 -3.87 23.29
CA LEU A 109 7.86 -2.47 23.69
C LEU A 109 7.88 -1.55 22.47
N VAL A 110 7.21 -0.40 22.57
CA VAL A 110 7.38 0.70 21.62
C VAL A 110 7.27 2.06 22.31
N TRP A 111 8.16 2.97 21.95
CA TRP A 111 8.27 4.30 22.54
C TRP A 111 7.75 5.38 21.57
N CYS A 112 6.90 6.27 22.07
CA CYS A 112 6.40 7.44 21.34
C CYS A 112 7.09 8.71 21.85
N ASN A 113 8.05 9.26 21.08
CA ASN A 113 8.72 10.52 21.42
C ASN A 113 7.73 11.71 21.53
N GLN A 114 6.77 11.79 20.62
CA GLN A 114 5.80 12.89 20.53
C GLN A 114 4.93 13.00 21.78
N LEU A 115 4.51 11.87 22.34
CA LEU A 115 3.62 11.83 23.52
C LEU A 115 4.37 11.57 24.83
N SER A 116 5.66 11.21 24.78
CA SER A 116 6.43 10.76 25.95
C SER A 116 5.89 9.47 26.59
N ILE A 117 5.29 8.60 25.79
CA ILE A 117 4.59 7.39 26.27
C ILE A 117 5.31 6.13 25.80
N LEU A 118 5.48 5.19 26.72
CA LEU A 118 5.93 3.83 26.45
C LEU A 118 4.73 2.89 26.44
N TYR A 119 4.58 2.09 25.37
CA TYR A 119 3.58 1.03 25.26
C TYR A 119 4.22 -0.34 25.44
N LEU A 120 3.50 -1.25 26.09
CA LEU A 120 3.95 -2.58 26.47
C LEU A 120 2.92 -3.63 26.01
N GLY A 121 3.39 -4.70 25.38
CA GLY A 121 2.59 -5.88 25.06
C GLY A 121 2.93 -7.03 26.00
N CYS A 122 1.92 -7.54 26.71
CA CYS A 122 2.10 -8.47 27.82
C CYS A 122 1.60 -9.89 27.49
N GLN A 123 2.11 -10.88 28.24
CA GLN A 123 1.70 -12.28 28.18
C GLN A 123 0.25 -12.49 28.65
N ASP A 124 -0.26 -11.66 29.57
CA ASP A 124 -1.65 -11.65 30.00
C ASP A 124 -2.65 -11.09 28.96
N THR A 125 -2.19 -10.88 27.73
CA THR A 125 -2.93 -10.37 26.57
C THR A 125 -3.38 -8.91 26.66
N SER A 126 -2.80 -8.15 27.60
CA SER A 126 -3.04 -6.71 27.74
C SER A 126 -2.02 -5.86 26.97
N ILE A 127 -2.48 -4.70 26.48
CA ILE A 127 -1.61 -3.59 26.10
C ILE A 127 -1.66 -2.56 27.22
N GLN A 128 -0.50 -2.18 27.74
CA GLN A 128 -0.37 -1.22 28.85
C GLN A 128 0.49 -0.04 28.40
N TRP A 129 0.34 1.12 29.03
CA TRP A 129 1.20 2.27 28.73
C TRP A 129 1.51 3.15 29.93
N ILE A 130 2.62 3.89 29.84
CA ILE A 130 3.01 4.86 30.86
C ILE A 130 3.62 6.11 30.24
N CYS A 131 3.22 7.27 30.74
CA CYS A 131 3.87 8.53 30.42
C CYS A 131 5.08 8.73 31.32
N LEU A 132 6.27 8.91 30.73
CA LEU A 132 7.46 9.20 31.52
C LEU A 132 7.60 10.69 31.82
N PRO A 133 8.03 11.06 33.04
CA PRO A 133 8.28 12.45 33.40
C PRO A 133 9.35 13.06 32.48
N GLN A 134 9.14 14.30 32.05
CA GLN A 134 10.18 15.06 31.37
C GLN A 134 11.32 15.32 32.36
N SER A 135 12.51 14.79 32.08
CA SER A 135 13.69 15.06 32.89
C SER A 135 13.96 16.57 32.94
N LEU A 136 14.03 17.12 34.16
CA LEU A 136 14.42 18.50 34.45
C LEU A 136 15.93 18.70 34.23
N THR A 137 16.40 18.69 32.99
CA THR A 137 17.74 19.20 32.66
C THR A 137 17.74 20.72 32.62
N ASN A 138 17.56 21.37 33.78
CA ASN A 138 17.81 22.81 33.98
C ASN A 138 18.05 23.16 35.46
N ARG A 139 18.92 22.38 36.14
CA ARG A 139 19.52 22.77 37.43
C ARG A 139 21.05 22.87 37.31
N ALA A 140 21.50 23.79 36.46
CA ALA A 140 22.85 24.33 36.54
C ALA A 140 22.91 25.70 35.83
N ASN A 141 22.21 26.70 36.36
CA ASN A 141 22.61 28.11 36.19
C ASN A 141 21.88 29.00 37.20
N GLY A 142 22.64 29.60 38.11
CA GLY A 142 22.20 30.77 38.87
C GLY A 142 22.23 30.65 40.39
N SER A 143 23.42 30.60 41.00
CA SER A 143 23.61 31.17 42.34
C SER A 143 24.14 32.60 42.19
N LYS A 144 23.25 33.60 42.16
CA LYS A 144 23.57 34.94 42.67
C LYS A 144 22.38 35.49 43.45
N LYS A 145 22.62 35.69 44.74
CA LYS A 145 21.77 36.39 45.71
C LYS A 145 21.38 37.78 45.21
N GLY A 146 20.18 38.24 45.57
CA GLY A 146 19.84 39.66 45.50
C GLY A 146 18.39 39.98 45.88
N ASN A 147 18.19 40.29 47.15
CA ASN A 147 17.21 41.19 47.78
C ASN A 147 15.69 41.07 47.56
N ASP A 148 15.02 41.07 48.71
CA ASP A 148 13.65 41.51 48.99
C ASP A 148 13.25 42.81 48.26
N ILE A 149 11.95 42.93 47.91
CA ILE A 149 11.02 43.99 48.37
C ILE A 149 9.60 43.77 47.81
N CYS A 150 8.65 44.09 48.70
CA CYS A 150 7.19 44.12 48.68
C CYS A 150 6.46 44.88 47.54
N GLY A 151 5.16 44.55 47.35
CA GLY A 151 4.09 45.44 46.84
C GLY A 151 3.02 44.71 46.01
N SER A 152 1.94 44.14 46.57
CA SER A 152 0.68 44.78 47.03
C SER A 152 -0.01 45.73 46.03
N ALA A 153 -1.14 45.30 45.46
CA ALA A 153 -2.45 46.01 45.40
C ALA A 153 -3.47 45.14 44.63
N ALA A 154 -4.46 44.52 45.29
CA ALA A 154 -5.80 45.05 45.64
C ALA A 154 -6.83 44.86 44.48
N MET A 155 -7.78 43.90 44.62
CA MET A 155 -9.15 44.06 45.16
C MET A 155 -10.09 44.82 44.20
N THR A 156 -11.32 44.39 43.86
CA THR A 156 -12.42 43.87 44.70
C THR A 156 -13.45 43.03 43.92
N ARG A 157 -14.12 42.14 44.67
CA ARG A 157 -15.31 41.32 44.36
C ARG A 157 -16.61 42.15 44.21
N SER A 158 -17.63 41.62 43.53
CA SER A 158 -18.79 40.93 44.16
C SER A 158 -20.07 40.87 43.30
N ASN A 159 -20.83 39.78 43.52
CA ASN A 159 -22.29 39.59 43.41
C ASN A 159 -22.93 39.55 41.99
N SER A 160 -23.95 38.74 41.68
CA SER A 160 -24.84 37.88 42.46
C SER A 160 -25.73 37.02 41.54
N SER A 161 -26.29 35.96 42.13
CA SER A 161 -27.65 35.41 41.95
C SER A 161 -28.06 34.72 40.63
N ALA A 162 -28.33 33.42 40.77
CA ALA A 162 -29.26 32.63 39.96
C ALA A 162 -30.72 33.10 40.11
N PRO A 163 -31.61 32.60 39.25
CA PRO A 163 -32.92 32.14 39.71
C PRO A 163 -33.20 30.68 39.31
N THR A 164 -34.29 30.18 39.89
CA THR A 164 -34.63 28.81 40.27
C THR A 164 -36.02 28.43 39.74
N ILE A 165 -36.30 27.10 39.62
CA ILE A 165 -37.60 26.43 39.91
C ILE A 165 -38.75 26.61 38.85
N GLU A 166 -39.60 25.66 38.42
CA GLU A 166 -40.30 24.52 39.06
C GLU A 166 -40.91 23.48 38.05
N HIS A 167 -41.43 22.38 38.62
CA HIS A 167 -42.16 21.19 38.12
C HIS A 167 -43.41 21.44 37.21
N SER A 168 -43.92 20.52 36.35
CA SER A 168 -44.70 19.31 36.71
C SER A 168 -45.52 18.72 35.51
N ILE A 169 -45.79 17.39 35.52
CA ILE A 169 -46.95 16.63 34.92
C ILE A 169 -46.98 16.48 33.37
N SER A 170 -47.30 15.38 32.68
CA SER A 170 -48.16 14.17 32.88
C SER A 170 -47.75 12.99 31.99
N SER A 171 -48.08 11.77 32.46
CA SER A 171 -48.25 10.53 31.68
C SER A 171 -49.45 10.57 30.72
N PRO A 172 -49.54 9.64 29.76
CA PRO A 172 -50.58 8.60 29.91
C PRO A 172 -50.15 7.18 29.52
N SER A 173 -50.81 6.25 30.18
CA SER A 173 -50.89 4.80 30.01
C SER A 173 -51.72 4.36 28.79
N GLY A 174 -51.36 3.21 28.21
CA GLY A 174 -52.21 2.39 27.32
C GLY A 174 -51.48 1.11 26.89
N THR A 175 -51.59 0.01 27.65
CA THR A 175 -52.47 -1.17 27.43
C THR A 175 -51.95 -2.24 26.46
N HIS A 176 -51.82 -3.44 27.03
CA HIS A 176 -51.55 -4.77 26.47
C HIS A 176 -52.16 -5.09 25.10
N THR A 177 -51.46 -5.93 24.31
CA THR A 177 -51.98 -7.25 23.85
C THR A 177 -50.90 -8.08 23.13
N LEU A 178 -50.70 -9.32 23.60
CA LEU A 178 -50.14 -10.44 22.84
C LEU A 178 -51.23 -11.03 21.94
N PRO A 179 -50.83 -11.78 20.89
CA PRO A 179 -51.43 -13.10 20.72
C PRO A 179 -50.40 -14.21 20.57
N ALA A 180 -50.80 -15.35 21.11
CA ALA A 180 -50.12 -16.63 21.15
C ALA A 180 -50.29 -17.44 19.85
N GLY A 181 -49.30 -18.30 19.58
CA GLY A 181 -49.46 -19.72 19.21
C GLY A 181 -50.12 -20.10 17.88
N PRO A 182 -49.69 -21.23 17.30
CA PRO A 182 -50.18 -22.49 17.86
C PRO A 182 -49.08 -23.52 18.18
N SER A 183 -49.32 -24.19 19.31
CA SER A 183 -48.76 -25.45 19.82
C SER A 183 -49.25 -26.64 18.97
N SER A 184 -48.78 -27.90 19.03
CA SER A 184 -48.20 -28.76 20.09
C SER A 184 -47.84 -30.10 19.42
N GLN A 185 -46.77 -30.82 19.81
CA GLN A 185 -46.75 -32.07 20.62
C GLN A 185 -45.49 -32.83 20.15
N ASP A 186 -44.69 -33.59 20.90
CA ASP A 186 -44.70 -34.10 22.27
C ASP A 186 -43.29 -34.63 22.57
N GLY A 187 -42.93 -34.80 23.85
CA GLY A 187 -42.00 -35.84 24.28
C GLY A 187 -40.75 -35.41 25.06
N PHE A 188 -40.92 -35.10 26.35
CA PHE A 188 -39.83 -35.12 27.33
C PHE A 188 -39.44 -36.56 27.69
N THR A 189 -38.13 -36.85 27.72
CA THR A 189 -37.54 -37.80 28.67
C THR A 189 -36.26 -37.21 29.27
N SER A 190 -36.21 -37.21 30.60
CA SER A 190 -35.07 -36.82 31.41
C SER A 190 -34.25 -38.04 31.84
N SER A 191 -32.93 -37.99 31.76
CA SER A 191 -31.96 -38.34 32.82
C SER A 191 -30.62 -38.83 32.25
N ALA A 192 -29.55 -38.11 32.56
CA ALA A 192 -28.34 -38.63 33.24
C ALA A 192 -27.20 -37.60 33.14
N CYS A 193 -26.71 -37.17 34.29
CA CYS A 193 -25.50 -36.39 34.43
C CYS A 193 -24.27 -37.19 33.99
N LEU A 194 -23.40 -36.58 33.17
CA LEU A 194 -21.98 -36.94 33.05
C LEU A 194 -21.15 -35.65 33.08
N SER A 195 -20.10 -35.71 33.89
CA SER A 195 -19.11 -34.70 34.29
C SER A 195 -18.43 -33.93 33.15
N PRO A 196 -17.98 -32.68 33.39
CA PRO A 196 -17.25 -31.90 32.40
C PRO A 196 -15.79 -32.35 32.36
N ASN A 197 -15.46 -33.18 31.36
CA ASN A 197 -14.08 -33.42 30.97
C ASN A 197 -14.01 -33.28 29.44
N GLN A 198 -14.05 -32.04 28.96
CA GLN A 198 -13.62 -31.68 27.62
C GLN A 198 -12.79 -30.42 27.70
N GLN A 199 -11.48 -30.63 27.63
CA GLN A 199 -10.47 -29.61 27.37
C GLN A 199 -10.83 -28.91 26.06
N SER A 200 -11.13 -27.61 26.12
CA SER A 200 -11.09 -26.75 24.95
C SER A 200 -9.65 -26.70 24.44
N ASN A 201 -9.42 -27.10 23.18
CA ASN A 201 -8.15 -26.93 22.49
C ASN A 201 -7.74 -25.45 22.49
N ARG A 202 -6.88 -25.04 23.42
CA ARG A 202 -6.09 -23.81 23.33
C ARG A 202 -4.95 -24.07 22.34
N SER A 203 -4.64 -23.11 21.47
CA SER A 203 -3.42 -23.15 20.67
C SER A 203 -2.20 -23.25 21.59
N LEU A 204 -1.21 -24.06 21.21
CA LEU A 204 0.00 -24.28 21.98
C LEU A 204 0.86 -23.00 21.98
N HIS A 205 1.21 -22.47 23.17
CA HIS A 205 2.11 -21.33 23.33
C HIS A 205 3.56 -21.65 22.88
N HIS A 206 4.31 -20.64 22.42
CA HIS A 206 5.58 -20.82 21.72
C HIS A 206 6.80 -20.86 22.66
N LYS A 207 7.54 -21.99 22.64
CA LYS A 207 8.63 -22.32 23.59
C LYS A 207 9.87 -21.41 23.53
N PHE A 208 10.04 -20.65 22.45
CA PHE A 208 11.21 -19.77 22.31
C PHE A 208 11.20 -18.60 23.29
N PHE A 209 10.01 -18.11 23.65
CA PHE A 209 9.84 -17.02 24.61
C PHE A 209 9.85 -17.53 26.07
N ASP A 210 9.97 -18.84 26.30
CA ASP A 210 10.02 -19.38 27.65
C ASP A 210 11.29 -18.87 28.37
N SER A 211 11.08 -18.23 29.51
CA SER A 211 12.17 -17.85 30.43
C SER A 211 12.93 -19.09 30.90
N MET A 212 14.24 -18.93 31.17
CA MET A 212 15.06 -20.00 31.75
C MET A 212 14.39 -20.56 33.01
N SER A 213 14.52 -21.87 33.24
CA SER A 213 13.99 -22.46 34.48
C SER A 213 14.62 -21.78 35.70
N GLN A 214 13.90 -21.71 36.82
CA GLN A 214 14.42 -21.11 38.07
C GLN A 214 15.78 -21.73 38.49
N SER A 215 16.00 -23.00 38.15
CA SER A 215 17.27 -23.72 38.38
C SER A 215 18.44 -23.23 37.51
N GLU A 216 18.17 -22.78 36.29
CA GLU A 216 19.13 -22.22 35.35
C GLU A 216 19.40 -20.75 35.66
N LEU A 217 18.37 -19.99 36.04
CA LEU A 217 18.52 -18.63 36.56
C LEU A 217 19.39 -18.59 37.81
N LEU A 218 19.21 -19.54 38.75
CA LEU A 218 20.09 -19.69 39.92
C LEU A 218 21.53 -20.07 39.55
N LYS A 219 21.76 -20.84 38.48
CA LYS A 219 23.12 -21.13 37.98
C LYS A 219 23.75 -19.90 37.33
N ALA A 220 22.98 -19.12 36.57
CA ALA A 220 23.42 -17.85 35.98
C ALA A 220 23.74 -16.81 37.07
N ALA A 221 22.88 -16.66 38.07
CA ALA A 221 23.10 -15.79 39.23
C ALA A 221 24.38 -16.16 40.01
N ARG A 222 24.65 -17.46 40.21
CA ARG A 222 25.91 -17.94 40.83
C ARG A 222 27.16 -17.66 39.97
N ARG A 223 27.03 -17.57 38.65
CA ARG A 223 28.11 -17.10 37.76
C ARG A 223 28.30 -15.59 37.87
N ARG A 224 27.22 -14.81 37.99
CA ARG A 224 27.26 -13.36 38.22
C ARG A 224 28.05 -12.98 39.48
N GLU A 225 27.82 -13.69 40.59
CA GLU A 225 28.56 -13.44 41.85
C GLU A 225 30.06 -13.74 41.74
N ARG A 226 30.46 -14.72 40.91
CA ARG A 226 31.89 -15.00 40.67
C ARG A 226 32.56 -13.94 39.81
N ASN A 227 31.90 -13.46 38.75
CA ASN A 227 32.50 -12.48 37.82
C ASN A 227 32.55 -11.06 38.40
N ASN A 228 31.58 -10.65 39.24
CA ASN A 228 31.63 -9.34 39.92
C ASN A 228 32.74 -9.24 40.99
N SER A 229 33.33 -10.36 41.40
CA SER A 229 34.47 -10.38 42.35
C SER A 229 35.84 -10.20 41.68
N GLN A 230 35.89 -10.07 40.35
CA GLN A 230 37.11 -9.79 39.58
C GLN A 230 36.91 -8.58 38.66
N SER A 231 36.92 -7.38 39.23
CA SER A 231 37.20 -6.16 38.46
C SER A 231 38.73 -5.96 38.36
N PRO A 232 39.30 -5.67 37.18
CA PRO A 232 40.72 -5.34 37.09
C PRO A 232 40.89 -3.84 37.36
N HIS A 233 41.20 -3.47 38.60
CA HIS A 233 41.85 -2.19 38.87
C HIS A 233 43.31 -2.27 38.39
N LEU A 234 43.60 -1.59 37.27
CA LEU A 234 44.96 -1.27 36.84
C LEU A 234 45.61 -0.37 37.90
N ASN A 235 46.71 -0.81 38.51
CA ASN A 235 47.65 0.11 39.14
C ASN A 235 49.10 -0.33 38.96
N ALA A 236 49.93 0.69 38.79
CA ALA A 236 51.30 0.67 38.33
C ALA A 236 52.27 -0.04 39.27
N ILE A 237 53.33 -0.55 38.67
CA ILE A 237 54.47 -1.26 39.27
C ILE A 237 55.27 -0.31 40.17
N SER A 238 55.59 -0.75 41.41
CA SER A 238 56.95 -0.80 42.02
C SER A 238 56.91 -1.28 43.49
N PRO A 239 58.01 -1.84 44.06
CA PRO A 239 57.95 -3.15 44.72
C PRO A 239 58.24 -3.17 46.25
N GLU A 240 58.00 -4.38 46.82
CA GLU A 240 58.57 -4.99 48.04
C GLU A 240 58.25 -4.40 49.43
N LEU A 241 57.55 -5.17 50.28
CA LEU A 241 58.12 -5.99 51.38
C LEU A 241 56.98 -6.62 52.20
N GLY A 242 57.13 -7.87 52.62
CA GLY A 242 56.13 -8.63 53.38
C GLY A 242 56.16 -8.41 54.89
N THR A 243 55.46 -9.34 55.57
CA THR A 243 55.24 -9.57 57.02
C THR A 243 54.00 -8.86 57.59
N ASP A 244 53.19 -9.41 58.50
CA ASP A 244 52.87 -10.77 59.00
C ASP A 244 51.75 -10.59 60.07
N PHE A 245 51.11 -11.69 60.54
CA PHE A 245 50.18 -11.82 61.69
C PHE A 245 48.70 -11.39 61.54
N GLN A 246 47.73 -12.32 61.49
CA GLN A 246 47.18 -13.26 62.50
C GLN A 246 46.35 -12.64 63.63
N SER A 247 45.08 -13.04 63.72
CA SER A 247 44.47 -13.80 64.85
C SER A 247 42.92 -13.77 64.71
N LYS A 248 42.24 -14.93 64.48
CA LYS A 248 41.64 -15.86 65.48
C LYS A 248 40.41 -15.24 66.19
N LEU A 249 39.21 -15.82 66.30
CA LEU A 249 38.70 -17.21 66.46
C LEU A 249 37.16 -17.19 66.20
N ARG A 250 36.54 -18.23 65.60
CA ARG A 250 35.68 -19.30 66.23
C ARG A 250 34.67 -18.77 67.26
N ASP A 251 33.38 -19.14 67.31
CA ASP A 251 32.65 -20.38 66.96
C ASP A 251 31.11 -20.06 66.98
N PRO A 252 30.18 -21.04 66.83
CA PRO A 252 28.89 -20.88 66.11
C PRO A 252 27.59 -21.02 66.95
N LEU A 253 26.45 -21.01 66.22
CA LEU A 253 25.13 -21.64 66.45
C LEU A 253 23.95 -20.82 67.04
N GLU A 254 22.93 -20.74 66.18
CA GLU A 254 21.47 -20.98 66.33
C GLU A 254 20.52 -20.05 67.12
N ASP A 255 19.43 -19.75 66.38
CA ASP A 255 18.04 -19.41 66.72
C ASP A 255 17.69 -18.09 67.40
N ALA A 256 17.11 -17.17 66.61
CA ALA A 256 15.66 -16.87 66.64
C ALA A 256 15.31 -15.74 65.66
N CYS A 257 14.17 -15.88 65.00
CA CYS A 257 13.61 -14.91 64.06
C CYS A 257 13.39 -13.52 64.67
N SER A 258 13.78 -12.49 63.93
CA SER A 258 13.02 -11.24 63.85
C SER A 258 13.23 -10.59 62.48
N VAL A 259 12.09 -10.22 61.90
CA VAL A 259 11.89 -9.45 60.67
C VAL A 259 12.76 -8.19 60.70
N ASP A 260 13.77 -8.15 59.84
CA ASP A 260 14.25 -6.96 59.13
C ASP A 260 15.41 -7.40 58.24
N GLY A 261 15.12 -7.58 56.95
CA GLY A 261 16.05 -8.07 55.96
C GLY A 261 16.03 -7.18 54.72
N ASN A 262 16.71 -6.04 54.83
CA ASN A 262 17.30 -5.24 53.76
C ASN A 262 16.89 -5.63 52.33
N GLN A 263 15.92 -4.90 51.76
CA GLN A 263 15.82 -4.75 50.32
C GLN A 263 17.17 -4.19 49.82
N LYS A 264 17.89 -4.98 49.00
CA LYS A 264 18.98 -4.44 48.19
C LYS A 264 18.36 -3.42 47.24
N ASP A 265 18.71 -2.17 47.48
CA ASP A 265 18.22 -0.99 46.77
C ASP A 265 18.66 -1.06 45.31
N ASP A 266 17.74 -1.37 44.40
CA ASP A 266 17.99 -1.60 42.97
C ASP A 266 18.13 -0.29 42.16
N GLY A 267 18.55 0.79 42.85
CA GLY A 267 19.08 2.05 42.35
C GLY A 267 18.14 2.98 41.56
N GLY A 268 17.04 2.46 40.98
CA GLY A 268 16.12 3.21 40.12
C GLY A 268 14.79 3.56 40.78
N GLU A 269 14.19 4.68 40.36
CA GLU A 269 12.86 5.09 40.83
C GLU A 269 11.78 4.13 40.28
N ILE A 270 10.93 3.60 41.16
CA ILE A 270 9.88 2.66 40.76
C ILE A 270 8.67 3.46 40.25
N LEU A 271 8.26 3.19 39.02
CA LEU A 271 7.06 3.76 38.42
C LEU A 271 5.99 2.67 38.28
N PHE A 272 4.77 2.95 38.70
CA PHE A 272 3.65 2.01 38.56
C PHE A 272 2.72 2.46 37.43
N ILE A 273 2.32 1.52 36.59
CA ILE A 273 1.29 1.75 35.57
C ILE A 273 -0.08 1.80 36.27
N ASP A 274 -0.88 2.82 35.96
CA ASP A 274 -2.26 2.93 36.47
C ASP A 274 -3.17 1.90 35.79
N HIS A 275 -4.13 1.33 36.51
CA HIS A 275 -5.10 0.38 35.95
C HIS A 275 -5.86 0.96 34.74
N LYS A 276 -6.12 2.27 34.74
CA LYS A 276 -6.81 2.93 33.61
C LYS A 276 -5.96 3.01 32.33
N ASP A 277 -4.64 2.90 32.47
CA ASP A 277 -3.67 2.99 31.38
C ASP A 277 -3.36 1.60 30.80
N SER A 278 -4.42 0.79 30.65
CA SER A 278 -4.35 -0.55 30.11
C SER A 278 -5.62 -0.93 29.34
N VAL A 279 -5.43 -1.72 28.30
CA VAL A 279 -6.50 -2.45 27.59
C VAL A 279 -6.31 -3.93 27.90
N THR A 280 -7.08 -4.43 28.86
CA THR A 280 -7.15 -5.87 29.19
C THR A 280 -7.81 -6.63 28.05
N TYR A 281 -7.32 -7.85 27.74
CA TYR A 281 -7.83 -8.64 26.61
C TYR A 281 -7.76 -7.89 25.28
N ALA A 282 -6.71 -7.08 25.09
CA ALA A 282 -6.42 -6.46 23.81
C ALA A 282 -6.30 -7.52 22.70
N HIS A 283 -5.86 -8.73 23.06
CA HIS A 283 -5.89 -9.93 22.23
C HIS A 283 -6.37 -11.17 22.99
N PHE A 284 -6.65 -12.26 22.27
CA PHE A 284 -6.91 -13.60 22.84
C PHE A 284 -5.65 -14.48 22.90
N GLY A 285 -4.49 -13.92 22.56
CA GLY A 285 -3.18 -14.55 22.63
C GLY A 285 -2.11 -13.57 23.13
N TYR A 286 -0.89 -14.07 23.31
CA TYR A 286 0.25 -13.27 23.75
C TYR A 286 0.59 -12.19 22.73
N ILE A 287 0.94 -10.99 23.18
CA ILE A 287 1.27 -9.86 22.30
C ILE A 287 2.77 -9.86 22.01
N TYR A 288 3.18 -10.60 20.97
CA TYR A 288 4.58 -10.79 20.62
C TYR A 288 5.24 -9.55 20.02
N CYS A 289 4.48 -8.67 19.36
CA CYS A 289 5.05 -7.50 18.70
C CYS A 289 4.11 -6.29 18.73
N LEU A 290 4.74 -5.12 18.91
CA LEU A 290 4.12 -3.80 18.82
C LEU A 290 4.91 -2.95 17.82
N LEU A 291 4.20 -2.14 17.06
CA LEU A 291 4.79 -1.21 16.10
C LEU A 291 4.03 0.12 16.13
N LEU A 292 4.76 1.24 16.24
CA LEU A 292 4.19 2.57 16.17
C LEU A 292 4.54 3.20 14.83
N ILE A 293 3.54 3.74 14.13
CA ILE A 293 3.72 4.40 12.83
C ILE A 293 2.97 5.73 12.80
N SER A 294 3.35 6.59 11.86
CA SER A 294 2.58 7.77 11.47
C SER A 294 2.08 7.60 10.04
N LEU A 295 0.76 7.65 9.85
CA LEU A 295 0.11 7.52 8.55
C LEU A 295 -0.85 8.69 8.33
N ASN A 296 -0.65 9.47 7.27
CA ASN A 296 -1.46 10.67 6.98
C ASN A 296 -1.56 11.62 8.18
N ASP A 297 -0.44 11.90 8.84
CA ASP A 297 -0.30 12.72 10.07
C ASP A 297 -1.04 12.20 11.31
N GLN A 298 -1.49 10.94 11.29
CA GLN A 298 -2.09 10.27 12.44
C GLN A 298 -1.17 9.18 13.00
N LEU A 299 -0.90 9.23 14.31
CA LEU A 299 -0.20 8.16 15.01
C LEU A 299 -1.12 6.93 15.17
N LEU A 300 -0.59 5.76 14.81
CA LEU A 300 -1.26 4.48 14.94
C LEU A 300 -0.35 3.49 15.66
N LEU A 301 -0.92 2.73 16.59
CA LEU A 301 -0.25 1.59 17.25
C LEU A 301 -0.77 0.31 16.59
N ILE A 302 0.13 -0.58 16.21
CA ILE A 302 -0.19 -1.86 15.58
C ILE A 302 0.31 -2.97 16.51
N SER A 303 -0.55 -3.94 16.79
CA SER A 303 -0.22 -5.09 17.62
C SER A 303 -0.40 -6.41 16.86
N GLY A 304 0.56 -7.31 17.00
CA GLY A 304 0.52 -8.68 16.50
C GLY A 304 0.57 -9.68 17.65
N SER A 305 -0.23 -10.75 17.52
CA SER A 305 -0.52 -11.65 18.63
C SER A 305 -0.55 -13.13 18.25
N GLY A 306 -0.46 -13.98 19.28
CA GLY A 306 -0.65 -15.43 19.21
C GLY A 306 -2.07 -15.91 18.88
N ASP A 307 -3.05 -15.01 18.80
CA ASP A 307 -4.38 -15.29 18.24
C ASP A 307 -4.44 -15.09 16.72
N SER A 308 -3.29 -14.94 16.07
CA SER A 308 -3.14 -14.79 14.62
C SER A 308 -3.75 -13.51 14.05
N THR A 309 -4.05 -12.54 14.92
CA THR A 309 -4.63 -11.26 14.52
C THR A 309 -3.64 -10.10 14.58
N ILE A 310 -3.87 -9.13 13.70
CA ILE A 310 -3.23 -7.82 13.71
C ILE A 310 -4.31 -6.77 13.95
N LYS A 311 -4.13 -5.95 14.98
CA LYS A 311 -5.05 -4.86 15.33
C LYS A 311 -4.36 -3.52 15.14
N VAL A 312 -5.06 -2.59 14.52
CA VAL A 312 -4.63 -1.19 14.33
C VAL A 312 -5.44 -0.31 15.28
N TRP A 313 -4.73 0.27 16.23
CA TRP A 313 -5.26 1.12 17.29
C TRP A 313 -5.02 2.58 16.95
N THR A 314 -6.05 3.41 17.11
CA THR A 314 -5.91 4.86 17.06
C THR A 314 -5.58 5.40 18.44
N LEU A 315 -4.58 6.28 18.52
CA LEU A 315 -4.19 6.94 19.75
C LEU A 315 -4.94 8.26 19.90
N ASP A 316 -5.32 8.59 21.13
CA ASP A 316 -5.73 9.95 21.47
C ASP A 316 -4.50 10.88 21.42
N PRO A 317 -4.53 11.98 20.62
CA PRO A 317 -3.35 12.84 20.45
C PRO A 317 -2.91 13.60 21.72
N GLN A 318 -3.76 13.71 22.74
CA GLN A 318 -3.44 14.46 23.97
C GLN A 318 -2.98 13.53 25.10
N THR A 319 -3.62 12.38 25.24
CA THR A 319 -3.42 11.44 26.36
C THR A 319 -2.63 10.21 25.95
N GLY A 320 -2.57 9.89 24.65
CA GLY A 320 -2.03 8.64 24.12
C GLY A 320 -2.83 7.40 24.49
N ALA A 321 -4.01 7.55 25.10
CA ALA A 321 -4.89 6.42 25.38
C ALA A 321 -5.32 5.73 24.07
N LEU A 322 -5.43 4.41 24.12
CA LEU A 322 -5.88 3.62 22.97
C LEU A 322 -7.40 3.66 22.87
N SER A 323 -7.90 3.88 21.65
CA SER A 323 -9.34 3.73 21.36
C SER A 323 -9.77 2.27 21.57
N PRO A 324 -10.88 2.00 22.28
CA PRO A 324 -11.43 0.64 22.39
C PRO A 324 -11.93 0.10 21.04
N ASN A 325 -12.23 0.99 20.08
CA ASN A 325 -12.52 0.62 18.71
C ASN A 325 -11.22 0.52 17.92
N PHE A 326 -10.82 -0.71 17.58
CA PHE A 326 -9.68 -1.00 16.71
C PHE A 326 -10.15 -1.43 15.32
N LYS A 327 -9.28 -1.27 14.32
CA LYS A 327 -9.48 -1.90 13.00
C LYS A 327 -8.75 -3.24 12.96
N LEU A 328 -9.44 -4.29 12.49
CA LEU A 328 -8.89 -5.64 12.41
C LEU A 328 -8.41 -5.93 10.99
N LEU A 329 -7.12 -6.22 10.82
CA LEU A 329 -6.55 -6.51 9.50
C LEU A 329 -6.71 -7.99 9.09
N SER A 330 -6.70 -8.93 10.05
CA SER A 330 -6.58 -10.38 9.74
C SER A 330 -7.72 -11.26 10.29
N ALA A 331 -8.97 -10.78 10.30
CA ALA A 331 -10.10 -11.57 10.85
C ALA A 331 -10.58 -12.75 9.98
N ILE A 332 -10.09 -12.91 8.74
CA ILE A 332 -10.77 -13.78 7.76
C ILE A 332 -9.75 -14.69 7.06
N SER A 333 -9.84 -15.97 7.41
CA SER A 333 -9.32 -17.12 6.66
C SER A 333 -9.81 -17.05 5.22
N SER A 334 -8.93 -17.39 4.28
CA SER A 334 -9.16 -17.42 2.84
C SER A 334 -10.32 -18.36 2.44
N SER A 335 -11.57 -17.95 2.66
CA SER A 335 -12.75 -18.71 2.21
C SER A 335 -13.59 -17.89 1.24
N HIS A 336 -12.98 -17.41 0.14
CA HIS A 336 -13.74 -16.98 -1.05
C HIS A 336 -13.02 -17.25 -2.39
N LEU A 337 -12.06 -18.18 -2.42
CA LEU A 337 -11.43 -18.66 -3.65
C LEU A 337 -11.27 -20.19 -3.63
N ALA A 338 -12.39 -20.91 -3.65
CA ALA A 338 -12.40 -22.31 -4.08
C ALA A 338 -13.74 -22.61 -4.77
N PRO A 339 -13.75 -23.12 -6.01
CA PRO A 339 -14.95 -23.67 -6.62
C PRO A 339 -15.49 -24.80 -5.74
N SER A 340 -16.80 -24.81 -5.53
CA SER A 340 -17.55 -25.80 -4.77
C SER A 340 -17.37 -27.22 -5.32
N THR A 341 -16.31 -27.95 -4.95
CA THR A 341 -16.23 -29.43 -5.05
C THR A 341 -15.25 -30.09 -4.08
N ALA A 342 -14.57 -29.37 -3.18
CA ALA A 342 -13.71 -29.98 -2.15
C ALA A 342 -14.37 -29.91 -0.76
N SER A 343 -14.29 -31.00 -0.01
CA SER A 343 -14.83 -31.16 1.35
C SER A 343 -14.29 -30.11 2.34
N PRO A 344 -15.07 -29.71 3.36
CA PRO A 344 -14.66 -28.72 4.36
C PRO A 344 -13.71 -29.35 5.39
N GLN A 345 -12.42 -29.43 5.06
CA GLN A 345 -11.36 -29.71 6.04
C GLN A 345 -10.19 -28.74 5.81
N SER A 346 -9.77 -28.11 6.92
CA SER A 346 -8.76 -27.05 7.12
C SER A 346 -9.05 -25.67 6.54
N SER A 347 -9.77 -24.84 7.32
CA SER A 347 -9.43 -23.43 7.42
C SER A 347 -7.94 -23.33 7.76
N GLU A 348 -7.15 -22.64 6.94
CA GLU A 348 -5.75 -22.37 7.27
C GLU A 348 -5.73 -21.39 8.45
N ASP A 349 -5.68 -21.94 9.67
CA ASP A 349 -5.36 -21.18 10.88
C ASP A 349 -3.89 -20.77 10.76
N LEU A 350 -3.64 -19.55 10.29
CA LEU A 350 -2.32 -18.94 10.32
C LEU A 350 -1.79 -18.99 11.76
N GLY A 351 -0.50 -19.26 11.94
CA GLY A 351 0.14 -19.27 13.25
C GLY A 351 0.19 -17.89 13.92
N ALA A 352 0.87 -17.79 15.07
CA ALA A 352 1.05 -16.52 15.77
C ALA A 352 1.75 -15.45 14.89
N VAL A 353 1.36 -14.17 15.04
CA VAL A 353 2.10 -13.04 14.46
C VAL A 353 3.27 -12.71 15.38
N LEU A 354 4.49 -13.00 14.93
CA LEU A 354 5.70 -12.93 15.76
C LEU A 354 6.48 -11.63 15.58
N THR A 355 6.43 -11.02 14.40
CA THR A 355 7.16 -9.79 14.10
C THR A 355 6.38 -8.89 13.14
N LEU A 356 6.54 -7.57 13.32
CA LEU A 356 5.97 -6.54 12.46
C LEU A 356 7.08 -5.57 12.02
N ALA A 357 6.96 -5.07 10.80
CA ALA A 357 7.77 -3.97 10.28
C ALA A 357 6.93 -3.13 9.34
N ALA A 358 7.26 -1.86 9.14
CA ALA A 358 6.53 -1.00 8.21
C ALA A 358 7.47 -0.05 7.45
N TYR A 359 7.04 0.33 6.25
CA TYR A 359 7.66 1.36 5.43
C TYR A 359 6.56 2.12 4.67
N GLY A 360 6.43 3.42 4.94
CA GLY A 360 5.32 4.21 4.42
C GLY A 360 3.96 3.67 4.87
N SER A 361 3.05 3.42 3.91
CA SER A 361 1.75 2.77 4.17
C SER A 361 1.79 1.24 4.12
N THR A 362 2.96 0.64 3.86
CA THR A 362 3.10 -0.82 3.75
C THR A 362 3.48 -1.43 5.10
N LEU A 363 2.64 -2.34 5.59
CA LEU A 363 2.89 -3.14 6.79
C LEU A 363 3.30 -4.56 6.39
N TYR A 364 4.36 -5.06 7.01
CA TYR A 364 4.83 -6.44 6.86
C TYR A 364 4.59 -7.18 8.18
N SER A 365 4.08 -8.41 8.08
CA SER A 365 3.78 -9.26 9.24
C SER A 365 4.35 -10.66 9.03
N GLY A 366 5.22 -11.09 9.94
CA GLY A 366 5.82 -12.42 9.94
C GLY A 366 5.10 -13.37 10.89
N TYR A 367 4.83 -14.58 10.43
CA TYR A 367 4.05 -15.59 11.13
C TYR A 367 4.90 -16.81 11.55
N GLN A 368 4.37 -17.56 12.52
CA GLN A 368 4.97 -18.79 13.07
C GLN A 368 5.11 -19.93 12.05
N ASP A 369 4.41 -19.89 10.91
CA ASP A 369 4.47 -20.91 9.87
C ASP A 369 5.45 -20.59 8.73
N GLY A 370 6.21 -19.49 8.84
CA GLY A 370 7.12 -19.03 7.78
C GLY A 370 6.46 -18.12 6.75
N VAL A 371 5.19 -17.76 6.94
CA VAL A 371 4.46 -16.83 6.08
C VAL A 371 4.82 -15.39 6.43
N ILE A 372 4.95 -14.53 5.41
CA ILE A 372 5.03 -13.08 5.56
C ILE A 372 3.88 -12.47 4.78
N LYS A 373 2.94 -11.81 5.46
CA LYS A 373 1.87 -11.04 4.78
C LYS A 373 2.22 -9.57 4.73
N ILE A 374 1.96 -8.98 3.57
CA ILE A 374 2.18 -7.57 3.27
C ILE A 374 0.83 -6.91 3.11
N TRP A 375 0.62 -5.82 3.81
CA TRP A 375 -0.66 -5.10 3.90
C TRP A 375 -0.48 -3.64 3.49
N ASP A 376 -1.52 -3.07 2.90
CA ASP A 376 -1.71 -1.63 2.99
C ASP A 376 -2.28 -1.26 4.33
N LEU A 377 -1.90 -0.08 4.78
CA LEU A 377 -2.58 0.60 5.86
C LEU A 377 -3.55 1.67 5.36
N ASP A 378 -3.37 2.20 4.13
CA ASP A 378 -4.33 3.13 3.54
C ASP A 378 -5.65 2.41 3.18
N THR A 379 -5.57 1.25 2.51
CA THR A 379 -6.75 0.46 2.11
C THR A 379 -7.08 -0.71 3.04
N LEU A 380 -6.21 -1.06 4.00
CA LEU A 380 -6.39 -2.20 4.92
C LEU A 380 -6.51 -3.56 4.21
N THR A 381 -5.91 -3.69 3.03
CA THR A 381 -5.95 -4.91 2.22
C THR A 381 -4.61 -5.64 2.23
N CYS A 382 -4.65 -6.97 2.20
CA CYS A 382 -3.46 -7.79 1.98
C CYS A 382 -3.03 -7.64 0.52
N ILE A 383 -1.82 -7.11 0.32
CA ILE A 383 -1.18 -6.90 -0.98
C ILE A 383 -0.62 -8.23 -1.50
N ARG A 384 0.17 -8.92 -0.67
CA ARG A 384 0.91 -10.12 -1.06
C ARG A 384 1.20 -11.00 0.14
N THR A 385 1.32 -12.30 -0.14
CA THR A 385 1.82 -13.29 0.82
C THR A 385 3.14 -13.85 0.28
N LEU A 386 4.20 -13.76 1.08
CA LEU A 386 5.51 -14.34 0.82
C LEU A 386 5.73 -15.54 1.73
N PHE A 387 6.65 -16.42 1.31
CA PHE A 387 7.03 -17.61 2.06
C PHE A 387 8.53 -17.61 2.29
N HIS A 388 8.95 -17.59 3.55
CA HIS A 388 10.36 -17.58 3.91
C HIS A 388 11.09 -18.83 3.39
N ARG A 389 10.42 -19.99 3.31
CA ARG A 389 11.06 -21.26 2.89
C ARG A 389 10.99 -21.56 1.38
N GLY A 390 10.11 -20.95 0.58
CA GLY A 390 9.79 -21.45 -0.78
C GLY A 390 10.23 -20.56 -1.95
N SER A 391 11.08 -21.10 -2.84
CA SER A 391 10.84 -20.94 -4.29
C SER A 391 11.19 -22.26 -4.99
N THR A 392 10.35 -22.64 -5.96
CA THR A 392 10.46 -23.73 -6.97
C THR A 392 9.66 -25.04 -6.83
N ASP A 393 8.83 -25.30 -5.81
CA ASP A 393 7.89 -26.44 -5.91
C ASP A 393 6.55 -26.17 -5.24
N GLN A 394 5.49 -26.19 -6.04
CA GLN A 394 4.09 -26.12 -5.62
C GLN A 394 3.64 -27.45 -4.98
N THR A 395 4.35 -27.92 -3.97
CA THR A 395 3.90 -29.07 -3.16
C THR A 395 3.64 -28.59 -1.74
N HIS A 396 2.42 -28.86 -1.26
CA HIS A 396 1.91 -28.41 0.03
C HIS A 396 2.91 -28.66 1.17
N PRO A 397 3.12 -27.70 2.08
CA PRO A 397 3.98 -27.89 3.24
C PRO A 397 3.38 -28.95 4.16
N SER A 398 4.06 -30.08 4.31
CA SER A 398 3.77 -31.00 5.40
C SER A 398 4.09 -30.31 6.74
N SER A 399 3.19 -30.41 7.72
CA SER A 399 3.20 -29.74 9.03
C SER A 399 4.40 -30.00 9.97
N LYS A 400 5.49 -30.62 9.48
CA LYS A 400 6.69 -30.94 10.27
C LYS A 400 7.89 -30.05 9.94
N ASP A 401 7.73 -29.06 9.05
CA ASP A 401 8.83 -28.33 8.43
C ASP A 401 8.53 -26.81 8.27
N SER A 402 7.86 -26.18 9.24
CA SER A 402 7.68 -24.71 9.26
C SER A 402 8.90 -24.00 9.87
N ASP A 403 9.40 -22.97 9.19
CA ASP A 403 10.48 -22.10 9.68
C ASP A 403 9.87 -20.75 10.09
N ASP A 404 9.53 -20.60 11.36
CA ASP A 404 8.93 -19.41 11.96
C ASP A 404 9.69 -18.12 11.60
N VAL A 405 8.99 -17.07 11.19
CA VAL A 405 9.60 -15.75 10.94
C VAL A 405 9.70 -15.00 12.26
N LEU A 406 10.91 -14.92 12.82
CA LEU A 406 11.14 -14.40 14.17
C LEU A 406 11.52 -12.92 14.19
N THR A 407 12.14 -12.41 13.13
CA THR A 407 12.56 -11.01 13.06
C THR A 407 12.42 -10.46 11.66
N MET A 408 12.05 -9.19 11.57
CA MET A 408 11.96 -8.46 10.31
C MET A 408 12.48 -7.04 10.46
N THR A 409 13.16 -6.56 9.43
CA THR A 409 13.66 -5.18 9.38
C THR A 409 13.50 -4.66 7.97
N VAL A 410 12.94 -3.46 7.82
CA VAL A 410 12.78 -2.79 6.53
C VAL A 410 13.74 -1.60 6.47
N LEU A 411 14.42 -1.44 5.35
CA LEU A 411 15.36 -0.35 5.11
C LEU A 411 14.64 0.91 4.61
N ASP A 412 15.39 2.01 4.58
CA ASP A 412 14.96 3.33 4.08
C ASP A 412 14.57 3.36 2.59
N ASN A 413 14.89 2.31 1.84
CA ASN A 413 14.53 2.13 0.44
C ASN A 413 13.41 1.10 0.21
N GLY A 414 12.78 0.59 1.28
CA GLY A 414 11.69 -0.39 1.20
C GLY A 414 12.13 -1.84 1.02
N GLU A 415 13.43 -2.15 1.04
CA GLU A 415 13.91 -3.53 1.08
C GLU A 415 13.64 -4.17 2.44
N LEU A 416 13.11 -5.40 2.42
CA LEU A 416 12.81 -6.17 3.63
C LEU A 416 13.90 -7.20 3.88
N PHE A 417 14.28 -7.37 5.14
CA PHE A 417 15.07 -8.49 5.64
C PHE A 417 14.23 -9.29 6.62
N SER A 418 14.09 -10.59 6.39
CA SER A 418 13.42 -11.51 7.32
C SER A 418 14.42 -12.54 7.85
N GLY A 419 14.33 -12.87 9.13
CA GLY A 419 15.10 -13.92 9.79
C GLY A 419 14.17 -14.98 10.39
N CYS A 420 14.61 -16.24 10.38
CA CYS A 420 13.80 -17.36 10.87
C CYS A 420 14.46 -18.22 11.95
N SER A 421 13.68 -19.17 12.46
CA SER A 421 14.07 -20.17 13.47
C SER A 421 15.26 -21.05 13.04
N SER A 422 15.50 -21.25 11.75
CA SER A 422 16.67 -22.00 11.25
C SER A 422 17.95 -21.16 11.12
N GLY A 423 17.90 -19.85 11.41
CA GLY A 423 19.07 -18.96 11.35
C GLY A 423 19.34 -18.34 9.98
N VAL A 424 18.47 -18.64 9.01
CA VAL A 424 18.54 -18.10 7.66
C VAL A 424 17.94 -16.70 7.62
N ILE A 425 18.62 -15.80 6.91
CA ILE A 425 18.11 -14.48 6.58
C ILE A 425 17.86 -14.38 5.08
N ILE A 426 16.77 -13.71 4.73
CA ILE A 426 16.36 -13.45 3.36
C ILE A 426 16.23 -11.95 3.16
N ARG A 427 16.81 -11.46 2.06
CA ARG A 427 16.63 -10.10 1.53
C ARG A 427 15.57 -10.15 0.44
N TRP A 428 14.58 -9.28 0.57
CA TRP A 428 13.51 -9.05 -0.40
C TRP A 428 13.65 -7.64 -0.94
N ASP A 429 13.55 -7.47 -2.25
CA ASP A 429 13.54 -6.13 -2.85
C ASP A 429 12.20 -5.40 -2.59
N SER A 430 12.12 -4.14 -3.03
CA SER A 430 10.91 -3.33 -2.96
C SER A 430 9.73 -3.90 -3.76
N SER A 431 9.97 -4.87 -4.66
CA SER A 431 8.94 -5.59 -5.42
C SER A 431 8.61 -6.96 -4.81
N PHE A 432 9.08 -7.21 -3.59
CA PHE A 432 8.90 -8.43 -2.80
C PHE A 432 9.46 -9.70 -3.46
N GLN A 433 10.41 -9.55 -4.38
CA GLN A 433 11.14 -10.68 -4.93
C GLN A 433 12.31 -11.03 -4.01
N ARG A 434 12.57 -12.33 -3.90
CA ARG A 434 13.67 -12.83 -3.09
C ARG A 434 15.00 -12.57 -3.82
N VAL A 435 15.77 -11.61 -3.32
CA VAL A 435 17.07 -11.23 -3.89
C VAL A 435 18.19 -12.13 -3.38
N LEU A 436 18.25 -12.33 -2.07
CA LEU A 436 19.34 -13.06 -1.42
C LEU A 436 18.81 -13.93 -0.29
N LYS A 437 19.41 -15.11 -0.12
CA LYS A 437 19.17 -16.02 1.01
C LYS A 437 20.51 -16.53 1.51
N TRP A 438 20.80 -16.37 2.80
CA TRP A 438 22.05 -16.85 3.38
C TRP A 438 21.86 -17.34 4.82
N GLN A 439 22.75 -18.23 5.25
CA GLN A 439 22.83 -18.68 6.64
C GLN A 439 23.55 -17.60 7.46
N SER A 440 22.81 -16.86 8.28
CA SER A 440 23.40 -15.84 9.15
C SER A 440 23.91 -16.46 10.44
N HIS A 441 23.08 -17.25 11.13
CA HIS A 441 23.36 -17.82 12.45
C HIS A 441 23.40 -19.35 12.43
N GLN A 442 24.14 -19.99 13.33
CA GLN A 442 24.15 -21.47 13.46
C GLN A 442 22.97 -22.00 14.29
N GLY A 443 22.17 -21.09 14.86
CA GLY A 443 20.84 -21.35 15.42
C GLY A 443 19.88 -20.27 14.94
N SER A 444 18.71 -20.14 15.57
CA SER A 444 17.68 -19.16 15.21
C SER A 444 18.21 -17.73 15.13
N ALA A 445 17.73 -16.97 14.12
CA ALA A 445 17.93 -15.54 13.98
C ALA A 445 16.77 -14.83 14.69
N LEU A 446 17.06 -14.23 15.83
CA LEU A 446 16.06 -13.84 16.83
C LEU A 446 15.73 -12.36 16.81
N ALA A 447 16.71 -11.55 16.46
CA ALA A 447 16.57 -10.10 16.39
C ALA A 447 17.33 -9.57 15.18
N SER A 448 16.80 -8.52 14.58
CA SER A 448 17.48 -7.76 13.56
C SER A 448 17.15 -6.28 13.69
N CYS A 449 18.10 -5.43 13.36
CA CYS A 449 17.88 -4.00 13.29
C CYS A 449 18.76 -3.38 12.21
N PHE A 450 18.38 -2.19 11.75
CA PHE A 450 19.07 -1.45 10.71
C PHE A 450 19.64 -0.15 11.28
N VAL A 451 20.86 0.20 10.86
CA VAL A 451 21.47 1.48 11.18
C VAL A 451 22.26 2.04 10.00
N LEU A 452 22.09 3.33 9.72
CA LEU A 452 22.97 4.08 8.84
C LEU A 452 24.12 4.65 9.67
N HIS A 453 25.33 4.09 9.53
CA HIS A 453 26.50 4.53 10.28
C HIS A 453 27.65 4.88 9.33
N GLN A 454 28.16 6.11 9.42
CA GLN A 454 29.24 6.62 8.56
C GLN A 454 28.98 6.43 7.05
N GLY A 455 27.73 6.63 6.61
CA GLY A 455 27.32 6.45 5.22
C GLY A 455 27.12 5.00 4.77
N LYS A 456 27.37 4.02 5.64
CA LYS A 456 27.13 2.60 5.37
C LYS A 456 25.79 2.14 5.94
N ARG A 457 25.07 1.35 5.14
CA ARG A 457 23.84 0.67 5.56
C ARG A 457 24.20 -0.65 6.22
N LEU A 458 24.07 -0.68 7.53
CA LEU A 458 24.44 -1.85 8.33
C LEU A 458 23.17 -2.59 8.77
N LEU A 459 23.13 -3.89 8.48
CA LEU A 459 22.16 -4.81 9.04
C LEU A 459 22.83 -5.52 10.23
N LEU A 460 22.21 -5.46 11.41
CA LEU A 460 22.66 -6.18 12.59
C LEU A 460 21.71 -7.33 12.85
N THR A 461 22.25 -8.51 13.16
CA THR A 461 21.47 -9.73 13.36
C THR A 461 21.95 -10.44 14.62
N GLY A 462 21.03 -10.71 15.55
CA GLY A 462 21.29 -11.40 16.81
C GLY A 462 20.68 -12.80 16.77
N GLY A 463 21.38 -13.78 17.33
CA GLY A 463 20.94 -15.17 17.27
C GLY A 463 21.21 -15.98 18.54
N SER A 464 20.65 -17.20 18.53
CA SER A 464 20.85 -18.20 19.58
C SER A 464 22.23 -18.85 19.57
N ASP A 465 23.07 -18.50 18.59
CA ASP A 465 24.49 -18.86 18.53
C ASP A 465 25.38 -17.89 19.33
N ASN A 466 24.76 -17.07 20.20
CA ASN A 466 25.41 -16.15 21.14
C ASN A 466 26.18 -15.01 20.49
N CYS A 467 25.80 -14.66 19.27
CA CYS A 467 26.51 -13.69 18.45
C CYS A 467 25.58 -12.59 17.94
N ILE A 468 26.14 -11.39 17.78
CA ILE A 468 25.58 -10.32 16.93
C ILE A 468 26.48 -10.21 15.70
N LYS A 469 25.90 -10.35 14.51
CA LYS A 469 26.62 -10.19 13.24
C LYS A 469 26.26 -8.86 12.61
N ILE A 470 27.26 -8.16 12.11
CA ILE A 470 27.09 -6.84 11.46
C ILE A 470 27.46 -6.98 9.99
N TRP A 471 26.50 -6.69 9.12
CA TRP A 471 26.60 -6.85 7.69
C TRP A 471 26.54 -5.49 6.99
N ASP A 472 27.45 -5.26 6.05
CA ASP A 472 27.38 -4.14 5.10
C ASP A 472 26.56 -4.58 3.88
N VAL A 473 25.40 -3.93 3.67
CA VAL A 473 24.41 -4.36 2.66
C VAL A 473 24.83 -4.00 1.23
N TYR A 474 25.70 -3.01 1.04
CA TYR A 474 26.08 -2.47 -0.28
C TYR A 474 27.60 -2.38 -0.46
N HIS A 475 28.36 -3.37 0.01
CA HIS A 475 29.83 -3.31 0.10
C HIS A 475 30.57 -3.00 -1.23
N THR A 476 29.99 -3.32 -2.38
CA THR A 476 30.64 -3.17 -3.70
C THR A 476 30.02 -2.13 -4.63
N GLU A 477 29.03 -1.36 -4.18
CA GLU A 477 28.47 -0.31 -5.03
C GLU A 477 28.71 1.07 -4.44
N ALA A 478 29.31 1.94 -5.26
CA ALA A 478 29.16 3.38 -5.15
C ALA A 478 27.73 3.80 -5.54
N SER A 479 26.70 3.14 -4.99
CA SER A 479 25.29 3.44 -5.22
C SER A 479 24.70 3.93 -3.91
N VAL A 480 24.77 5.25 -3.74
CA VAL A 480 23.88 5.97 -2.84
C VAL A 480 22.46 5.78 -3.40
N PRO A 481 21.51 5.15 -2.68
CA PRO A 481 20.10 5.27 -2.98
C PRO A 481 19.78 6.75 -2.88
N ARG A 482 19.32 7.31 -4.00
CA ARG A 482 18.92 8.70 -4.10
C ARG A 482 17.73 8.93 -3.19
N VAL A 483 18.00 9.28 -1.93
CA VAL A 483 17.08 10.11 -1.16
C VAL A 483 17.09 11.44 -1.90
N VAL A 484 16.04 11.69 -2.68
CA VAL A 484 15.79 13.02 -3.23
C VAL A 484 15.41 13.90 -2.04
N THR A 485 16.43 14.49 -1.41
CA THR A 485 16.23 15.60 -0.48
C THR A 485 16.02 16.85 -1.31
N ASP A 486 14.90 17.55 -1.09
CA ASP A 486 14.57 18.85 -1.70
C ASP A 486 15.43 19.98 -1.08
N ASP A 487 16.74 19.80 -0.99
CA ASP A 487 17.69 20.82 -0.52
C ASP A 487 18.32 21.54 -1.73
N PRO A 488 18.01 22.82 -1.98
CA PRO A 488 18.52 23.57 -3.13
C PRO A 488 20.03 23.84 -3.09
N ASP A 489 20.72 23.63 -1.96
CA ASP A 489 22.14 23.99 -1.80
C ASP A 489 23.13 22.81 -1.84
N ILE A 490 22.67 21.56 -2.03
CA ILE A 490 23.56 20.39 -2.18
C ILE A 490 23.80 20.12 -3.67
N LYS A 491 24.96 20.57 -4.18
CA LYS A 491 25.47 20.12 -5.48
C LYS A 491 25.96 18.67 -5.39
N ASP A 492 25.36 17.80 -6.19
CA ASP A 492 25.76 16.40 -6.36
C ASP A 492 27.26 16.27 -6.73
N PRO A 493 28.08 15.56 -5.92
CA PRO A 493 29.50 15.35 -6.22
C PRO A 493 29.77 14.41 -7.41
N ALA A 494 28.76 13.71 -7.95
CA ALA A 494 28.95 12.64 -8.94
C ALA A 494 28.54 13.01 -10.39
N GLY A 495 28.10 14.24 -10.66
CA GLY A 495 27.93 14.70 -12.05
C GLY A 495 26.89 13.93 -12.89
N THR A 496 25.98 13.18 -12.28
CA THR A 496 24.86 12.56 -13.01
C THR A 496 23.66 13.49 -12.91
N ALA A 497 23.71 14.59 -13.67
CA ALA A 497 22.59 15.50 -13.83
C ALA A 497 21.31 14.70 -14.09
N MET A 498 20.25 14.91 -13.29
CA MET A 498 18.91 14.54 -13.73
C MET A 498 18.70 15.22 -15.09
N ALA A 499 18.48 14.43 -16.16
CA ALA A 499 18.49 14.93 -17.53
C ALA A 499 17.44 16.01 -17.81
N PHE A 500 16.40 16.09 -16.97
CA PHE A 500 15.33 17.08 -17.05
C PHE A 500 15.46 18.09 -15.91
N GLN A 501 15.66 19.37 -16.24
CA GLN A 501 15.73 20.45 -15.25
C GLN A 501 14.35 20.81 -14.69
N ASP A 502 13.31 20.73 -15.52
CA ASP A 502 11.94 21.03 -15.17
C ASP A 502 11.33 20.00 -14.18
N ARG A 503 10.52 20.48 -13.23
CA ARG A 503 9.95 19.66 -12.15
C ARG A 503 8.90 18.67 -12.67
N MET A 504 8.06 19.07 -13.63
CA MET A 504 7.00 18.22 -14.19
C MET A 504 7.61 17.02 -14.91
N PHE A 505 8.64 17.25 -15.73
CA PHE A 505 9.30 16.16 -16.46
C PHE A 505 10.10 15.21 -15.55
N ARG A 506 10.67 15.71 -14.44
CA ARG A 506 11.25 14.84 -13.41
C ARG A 506 10.21 13.94 -12.75
N HIS A 507 9.06 14.51 -12.36
CA HIS A 507 7.98 13.73 -11.79
C HIS A 507 7.40 12.73 -12.79
N LEU A 508 7.28 13.10 -14.06
CA LEU A 508 6.82 12.22 -15.14
C LEU A 508 7.81 11.07 -15.39
N SER A 509 9.11 11.36 -15.42
CA SER A 509 10.15 10.34 -15.57
C SER A 509 10.05 9.26 -14.49
N GLN A 510 9.87 9.67 -13.24
CA GLN A 510 9.66 8.74 -12.13
C GLN A 510 8.27 8.07 -12.18
N PHE A 511 7.23 8.73 -12.68
CA PHE A 511 5.92 8.11 -12.80
C PHE A 511 5.92 6.99 -13.86
N VAL A 512 6.61 7.21 -14.98
CA VAL A 512 6.80 6.26 -16.07
C VAL A 512 7.61 5.03 -15.64
N SER A 513 8.52 5.17 -14.66
CA SER A 513 9.34 4.03 -14.20
C SER A 513 8.56 2.95 -13.47
N TYR A 514 7.37 3.25 -12.94
CA TYR A 514 6.48 2.23 -12.41
C TYR A 514 5.80 1.47 -13.56
N ARG A 515 6.02 0.16 -13.62
CA ARG A 515 5.35 -0.76 -14.54
C ARG A 515 3.93 -1.07 -14.07
N SER A 516 3.10 -0.03 -14.04
CA SER A 516 1.70 -0.08 -13.60
C SER A 516 0.81 -0.78 -14.64
N ILE A 517 1.12 -2.03 -14.97
CA ILE A 517 0.32 -2.82 -15.91
C ILE A 517 -0.82 -3.46 -15.14
N SER A 518 -2.08 -3.17 -15.50
CA SER A 518 -3.23 -3.69 -14.74
C SER A 518 -3.44 -5.20 -14.90
N ASN A 519 -2.69 -5.98 -14.11
CA ASN A 519 -2.80 -7.43 -13.99
C ASN A 519 -2.34 -7.88 -12.59
N GLU A 520 -2.48 -9.17 -12.30
CA GLU A 520 -2.14 -9.74 -11.00
C GLU A 520 -0.64 -9.68 -10.68
N GLU A 521 0.23 -9.88 -11.67
CA GLU A 521 1.68 -9.92 -11.48
C GLU A 521 2.26 -8.54 -11.11
N HIS A 522 1.68 -7.47 -11.66
CA HIS A 522 2.18 -6.09 -11.52
C HIS A 522 1.35 -5.26 -10.53
N ARG A 523 0.46 -5.90 -9.76
CA ARG A 523 -0.45 -5.24 -8.81
C ARG A 523 0.29 -4.34 -7.80
N GLU A 524 1.49 -4.73 -7.38
CA GLU A 524 2.31 -3.89 -6.50
C GLU A 524 2.88 -2.67 -7.23
N GLU A 525 3.36 -2.83 -8.46
CA GLU A 525 3.87 -1.70 -9.24
C GLU A 525 2.74 -0.71 -9.57
N CYS A 526 1.52 -1.19 -9.84
CA CYS A 526 0.32 -0.35 -9.92
C CYS A 526 0.07 0.41 -8.61
N ARG A 527 0.17 -0.26 -7.48
CA ARG A 527 -0.03 0.37 -6.17
C ARG A 527 1.03 1.42 -5.86
N GLN A 528 2.31 1.13 -6.14
CA GLN A 528 3.40 2.09 -5.98
C GLN A 528 3.21 3.29 -6.90
N ALA A 529 2.73 3.09 -8.13
CA ALA A 529 2.34 4.18 -9.03
C ALA A 529 1.22 5.05 -8.43
N ALA A 530 0.19 4.44 -7.86
CA ALA A 530 -0.92 5.15 -7.20
C ALA A 530 -0.45 5.94 -5.97
N LEU A 531 0.38 5.33 -5.12
CA LEU A 531 0.95 5.97 -3.93
C LEU A 531 1.91 7.11 -4.30
N TYR A 532 2.72 6.91 -5.33
CA TYR A 532 3.59 7.94 -5.88
C TYR A 532 2.77 9.11 -6.43
N LEU A 533 1.70 8.83 -7.19
CA LEU A 533 0.80 9.87 -7.70
C LEU A 533 0.12 10.63 -6.56
N LYS A 534 -0.46 9.93 -5.57
CA LYS A 534 -1.03 10.54 -4.35
C LYS A 534 -0.01 11.48 -3.69
N THR A 535 1.19 10.98 -3.40
CA THR A 535 2.25 11.74 -2.74
C THR A 535 2.68 12.95 -3.55
N THR A 536 2.77 12.79 -4.87
CA THR A 536 3.09 13.87 -5.80
C THR A 536 2.01 14.94 -5.79
N LEU A 537 0.73 14.57 -5.84
CA LEU A 537 -0.39 15.50 -5.78
C LEU A 537 -0.46 16.26 -4.44
N VAL A 538 -0.13 15.60 -3.31
CA VAL A 538 0.00 16.27 -2.00
C VAL A 538 1.13 17.32 -2.05
N LYS A 539 2.31 16.96 -2.57
CA LYS A 539 3.44 17.90 -2.76
C LYS A 539 3.14 19.05 -3.72
N LEU A 540 2.10 18.92 -4.54
CA LEU A 540 1.60 19.93 -5.45
C LEU A 540 0.46 20.77 -4.85
N GLY A 541 0.00 20.46 -3.63
CA GLY A 541 -0.98 21.25 -2.88
C GLY A 541 -2.40 20.68 -2.83
N ALA A 542 -2.60 19.41 -3.19
CA ALA A 542 -3.89 18.73 -3.03
C ALA A 542 -4.08 18.06 -1.66
N ASP A 543 -5.33 17.94 -1.22
CA ASP A 543 -5.77 16.91 -0.26
C ASP A 543 -6.03 15.62 -1.06
N ALA A 544 -5.14 14.62 -0.93
CA ALA A 544 -5.18 13.40 -1.72
C ALA A 544 -5.23 12.12 -0.88
N ARG A 545 -5.95 11.12 -1.37
CA ARG A 545 -6.15 9.81 -0.73
C ARG A 545 -6.36 8.71 -1.78
N LEU A 546 -6.14 7.47 -1.38
CA LEU A 546 -6.50 6.30 -2.17
C LEU A 546 -7.93 5.89 -1.81
N LEU A 547 -8.76 5.62 -2.83
CA LEU A 547 -10.05 4.99 -2.67
C LEU A 547 -9.91 3.50 -3.02
N PRO A 548 -10.46 2.58 -2.20
CA PRO A 548 -10.40 1.17 -2.50
C PRO A 548 -11.20 0.86 -3.77
N GLY A 549 -10.61 0.05 -4.66
CA GLY A 549 -11.33 -0.59 -5.76
C GLY A 549 -12.06 -1.85 -5.30
N ASP A 550 -12.59 -2.62 -6.26
CA ASP A 550 -13.09 -3.96 -5.96
C ASP A 550 -11.97 -4.89 -5.42
N PRO A 551 -12.30 -5.94 -4.65
CA PRO A 551 -11.29 -6.88 -4.16
C PRO A 551 -10.40 -7.43 -5.29
N GLY A 552 -9.08 -7.27 -5.14
CA GLY A 552 -8.09 -7.69 -6.13
C GLY A 552 -7.84 -6.70 -7.28
N ARG A 553 -8.44 -5.51 -7.24
CA ARG A 553 -8.25 -4.41 -8.21
C ARG A 553 -7.40 -3.28 -7.65
N ASN A 554 -6.85 -2.49 -8.56
CA ASN A 554 -6.02 -1.33 -8.23
C ASN A 554 -6.87 -0.19 -7.63
N PRO A 555 -6.33 0.58 -6.66
CA PRO A 555 -7.07 1.68 -6.02
C PRO A 555 -7.23 2.89 -6.96
N LEU A 556 -8.19 3.77 -6.68
CA LEU A 556 -8.30 5.07 -7.36
C LEU A 556 -7.55 6.12 -6.54
N VAL A 557 -6.91 7.09 -7.20
CA VAL A 557 -6.36 8.28 -6.54
C VAL A 557 -7.40 9.40 -6.62
N LEU A 558 -7.89 9.84 -5.46
CA LEU A 558 -8.75 11.02 -5.33
C LEU A 558 -7.92 12.16 -4.75
N ALA A 559 -7.79 13.27 -5.47
CA ALA A 559 -7.09 14.46 -5.01
C ALA A 559 -7.93 15.72 -5.24
N THR A 560 -8.05 16.58 -4.24
CA THR A 560 -8.77 17.85 -4.34
C THR A 560 -7.84 19.02 -4.09
N PHE A 561 -7.69 19.88 -5.10
CA PHE A 561 -7.09 21.20 -4.96
C PHE A 561 -8.20 22.21 -4.67
N LYS A 562 -8.07 22.94 -3.56
CA LYS A 562 -9.06 23.93 -3.16
C LYS A 562 -8.71 25.29 -3.73
N GLY A 563 -9.68 25.92 -4.39
CA GLY A 563 -9.55 27.32 -4.78
C GLY A 563 -9.50 28.25 -3.56
N LYS A 564 -9.18 29.52 -3.76
CA LYS A 564 -9.17 30.52 -2.69
C LYS A 564 -10.51 30.62 -1.98
N SER A 565 -10.47 30.83 -0.66
CA SER A 565 -11.66 31.16 0.12
C SER A 565 -12.01 32.63 -0.12
N SER A 566 -13.16 32.92 -0.72
CA SER A 566 -13.61 34.30 -0.93
C SER A 566 -14.13 34.90 0.38
N THR A 567 -13.22 35.42 1.22
CA THR A 567 -13.63 36.34 2.31
C THR A 567 -13.91 37.76 1.79
N ASP A 568 -13.53 38.07 0.55
CA ASP A 568 -13.64 39.41 -0.07
C ASP A 568 -14.69 39.51 -1.19
N SER A 569 -15.61 38.55 -1.33
CA SER A 569 -16.77 38.73 -2.20
C SER A 569 -17.96 39.23 -1.37
N PRO A 570 -18.37 40.50 -1.50
CA PRO A 570 -19.56 41.00 -0.85
C PRO A 570 -20.79 40.38 -1.54
N THR A 571 -21.58 39.63 -0.77
CA THR A 571 -23.01 39.43 -1.04
C THR A 571 -23.39 38.85 -2.40
N THR A 572 -23.00 37.62 -2.72
CA THR A 572 -23.84 36.71 -3.53
C THR A 572 -23.57 35.25 -3.15
N ALA A 573 -24.65 34.51 -2.93
CA ALA A 573 -24.69 33.11 -2.52
C ALA A 573 -24.30 32.13 -3.65
N THR A 574 -23.16 32.34 -4.33
CA THR A 574 -22.71 31.47 -5.41
C THR A 574 -21.60 30.53 -4.92
N ARG A 575 -21.93 29.23 -4.86
CA ARG A 575 -21.00 28.13 -4.55
C ARG A 575 -19.81 28.15 -5.53
N ARG A 576 -18.60 27.86 -5.06
CA ARG A 576 -17.41 27.69 -5.92
C ARG A 576 -17.63 26.57 -6.94
N ARG A 577 -17.27 26.84 -8.20
CA ARG A 577 -17.31 25.83 -9.27
C ARG A 577 -16.28 24.74 -8.98
N ARG A 578 -16.63 23.49 -9.33
CA ARG A 578 -15.78 22.32 -9.15
C ARG A 578 -15.59 21.60 -10.48
N VAL A 579 -14.35 21.51 -10.93
CA VAL A 579 -13.93 20.82 -12.15
C VAL A 579 -13.40 19.45 -11.78
N LEU A 580 -14.01 18.38 -12.28
CA LEU A 580 -13.46 17.02 -12.12
C LEU A 580 -12.52 16.72 -13.28
N TYR A 581 -11.27 16.37 -13.01
CA TYR A 581 -10.39 15.76 -14.00
C TYR A 581 -10.43 14.24 -13.86
N TYR A 582 -10.67 13.54 -14.97
CA TYR A 582 -10.55 12.09 -15.05
C TYR A 582 -9.30 11.69 -15.87
N GLY A 583 -8.57 10.69 -15.36
CA GLY A 583 -7.44 10.05 -16.04
C GLY A 583 -7.18 8.65 -15.48
N HIS A 584 -6.11 7.99 -15.93
CA HIS A 584 -5.67 6.71 -15.39
C HIS A 584 -4.14 6.62 -15.27
N TYR A 585 -3.67 5.76 -14.38
CA TYR A 585 -2.25 5.54 -14.14
C TYR A 585 -1.77 4.15 -14.57
N ASP A 586 -2.69 3.22 -14.85
CA ASP A 586 -2.34 1.95 -15.44
C ASP A 586 -2.02 2.07 -16.93
N VAL A 587 -1.20 1.16 -17.44
CA VAL A 587 -0.68 1.16 -18.80
C VAL A 587 -0.74 -0.25 -19.39
N VAL A 588 -0.77 -0.36 -20.72
CA VAL A 588 -0.66 -1.68 -21.37
C VAL A 588 0.75 -2.27 -21.25
N GLN A 589 0.85 -3.58 -21.48
CA GLN A 589 2.15 -4.27 -21.58
C GLN A 589 3.05 -3.64 -22.66
N ALA A 590 4.37 -3.61 -22.41
CA ALA A 590 5.33 -3.06 -23.36
C ALA A 590 5.62 -3.99 -24.55
N GLY A 591 5.41 -5.31 -24.41
CA GLY A 591 5.79 -6.30 -25.41
C GLY A 591 7.29 -6.64 -25.35
N ASP A 592 7.86 -7.09 -26.48
CA ASP A 592 9.26 -7.52 -26.56
C ASP A 592 10.21 -6.31 -26.51
N GLU A 593 11.27 -6.39 -25.69
CA GLU A 593 12.28 -5.32 -25.56
C GLU A 593 12.96 -4.96 -26.89
N LYS A 594 13.08 -5.94 -27.82
CA LYS A 594 13.70 -5.76 -29.14
C LYS A 594 12.94 -4.79 -30.06
N ASP A 595 11.65 -4.60 -29.81
CA ASP A 595 10.78 -3.74 -30.62
C ASP A 595 10.87 -2.27 -30.14
N TRP A 596 11.52 -2.04 -28.99
CA TRP A 596 11.77 -0.73 -28.42
C TRP A 596 13.18 -0.25 -28.72
N THR A 597 13.30 1.04 -29.07
CA THR A 597 14.60 1.71 -29.30
C THR A 597 15.31 2.08 -28.00
N ALA A 598 14.56 2.20 -26.90
CA ALA A 598 15.04 2.44 -25.54
C ALA A 598 14.16 1.68 -24.54
N PRO A 599 14.63 1.34 -23.32
CA PRO A 599 13.83 0.60 -22.36
C PRO A 599 12.48 1.26 -22.08
N ALA A 600 11.39 0.51 -22.22
CA ALA A 600 10.02 1.06 -22.21
C ALA A 600 9.67 1.86 -20.94
N PHE A 601 10.21 1.48 -19.79
CA PHE A 601 9.94 2.12 -18.49
C PHE A 601 11.08 3.05 -18.03
N VAL A 602 11.93 3.50 -18.94
CA VAL A 602 12.91 4.55 -18.69
C VAL A 602 12.59 5.70 -19.64
N MET A 603 12.08 6.81 -19.09
CA MET A 603 11.69 7.94 -19.93
C MET A 603 12.92 8.60 -20.57
N THR A 604 12.97 8.64 -21.89
CA THR A 604 14.08 9.23 -22.65
C THR A 604 13.61 10.36 -23.55
N GLY A 605 14.36 11.46 -23.60
CA GLY A 605 14.08 12.57 -24.51
C GLY A 605 14.84 12.44 -25.83
N HIS A 606 14.17 12.63 -26.96
CA HIS A 606 14.81 12.66 -28.28
C HIS A 606 14.07 13.60 -29.24
N ASN A 607 14.77 14.61 -29.78
CA ASN A 607 14.24 15.60 -30.74
C ASN A 607 12.92 16.27 -30.33
N GLY A 608 12.79 16.66 -29.06
CA GLY A 608 11.58 17.31 -28.53
C GLY A 608 10.44 16.34 -28.17
N TRP A 609 10.67 15.03 -28.32
CA TRP A 609 9.76 13.98 -27.89
C TRP A 609 10.25 13.33 -26.61
N LEU A 610 9.31 12.92 -25.77
CA LEU A 610 9.54 12.06 -24.62
C LEU A 610 9.03 10.67 -24.95
N TYR A 611 9.89 9.67 -24.84
CA TYR A 611 9.58 8.27 -25.09
C TYR A 611 9.46 7.51 -23.78
N GLY A 612 8.50 6.58 -23.71
CA GLY A 612 8.28 5.70 -22.58
C GLY A 612 6.84 5.19 -22.54
N ARG A 613 6.61 3.99 -22.02
CA ARG A 613 5.26 3.44 -21.87
C ARG A 613 4.45 4.29 -20.89
N GLY A 614 3.29 4.74 -21.35
CA GLY A 614 2.33 5.56 -20.61
C GLY A 614 2.64 7.06 -20.59
N VAL A 615 3.66 7.53 -21.32
CA VAL A 615 3.98 8.96 -21.40
C VAL A 615 2.84 9.76 -22.06
N THR A 616 2.15 9.20 -23.05
CA THR A 616 0.97 9.81 -23.66
C THR A 616 -0.33 9.25 -23.08
N ASP A 617 -0.31 7.98 -22.68
CA ASP A 617 -1.50 7.22 -22.28
C ASP A 617 -1.32 6.54 -20.89
N ASN A 618 -1.57 7.21 -19.77
CA ASN A 618 -2.13 8.56 -19.60
C ASN A 618 -1.40 9.38 -18.51
N LYS A 619 -0.14 9.01 -18.21
CA LYS A 619 0.63 9.60 -17.10
C LYS A 619 1.05 11.04 -17.38
N GLY A 620 1.44 11.36 -18.62
CA GLY A 620 1.83 12.70 -19.04
C GLY A 620 0.69 13.71 -18.92
N PRO A 621 -0.45 13.51 -19.59
CA PRO A 621 -1.60 14.40 -19.49
C PRO A 621 -2.10 14.58 -18.05
N THR A 622 -2.14 13.50 -17.25
CA THR A 622 -2.51 13.56 -15.82
C THR A 622 -1.62 14.52 -15.04
N LEU A 623 -0.30 14.43 -15.20
CA LEU A 623 0.62 15.35 -14.53
C LEU A 623 0.53 16.78 -15.09
N ALA A 624 0.36 16.95 -16.41
CA ALA A 624 0.21 18.28 -17.00
C ALA A 624 -0.98 19.05 -16.40
N VAL A 625 -2.11 18.37 -16.16
CA VAL A 625 -3.26 18.95 -15.47
C VAL A 625 -2.93 19.30 -14.02
N ALA A 626 -2.32 18.39 -13.26
CA ALA A 626 -1.94 18.67 -11.86
C ALA A 626 -1.02 19.88 -11.73
N TYR A 627 -0.05 20.01 -12.63
CA TYR A 627 0.85 21.16 -12.67
C TYR A 627 0.15 22.45 -13.08
N ALA A 628 -0.90 22.38 -13.88
CA ALA A 628 -1.65 23.57 -14.31
C ALA A 628 -2.38 24.17 -13.11
N VAL A 629 -2.98 23.30 -12.30
CA VAL A 629 -3.61 23.68 -11.03
C VAL A 629 -2.59 24.22 -10.04
N THR A 630 -1.42 23.57 -9.93
CA THR A 630 -0.32 23.99 -9.04
C THR A 630 0.18 25.39 -9.40
N ALA A 631 0.37 25.68 -10.70
CA ALA A 631 0.81 26.98 -11.16
C ALA A 631 -0.18 28.09 -10.74
N LEU A 632 -1.49 27.81 -10.80
CA LEU A 632 -2.52 28.74 -10.31
C LEU A 632 -2.51 28.87 -8.79
N LEU A 633 -2.26 27.80 -8.05
CA LEU A 633 -2.12 27.86 -6.59
C LEU A 633 -0.93 28.71 -6.15
N ASP A 634 0.24 28.49 -6.78
CA ASP A 634 1.48 29.24 -6.51
C ASP A 634 1.30 30.73 -6.82
N GLN A 635 0.64 31.04 -7.93
CA GLN A 635 0.27 32.41 -8.31
C GLN A 635 -0.83 33.01 -7.43
N ARG A 636 -1.45 32.20 -6.56
CA ARG A 636 -2.69 32.55 -5.87
C ARG A 636 -3.68 33.09 -6.89
N SER A 637 -4.15 32.28 -7.81
CA SER A 637 -5.14 32.65 -8.84
C SER A 637 -6.12 31.51 -9.16
N LEU A 638 -6.12 30.44 -8.38
CA LEU A 638 -7.10 29.36 -8.49
C LEU A 638 -8.41 29.74 -7.78
N ASP A 639 -9.46 30.01 -8.55
CA ASP A 639 -10.80 30.41 -8.06
C ASP A 639 -11.86 29.29 -8.15
N VAL A 640 -11.48 28.11 -8.65
CA VAL A 640 -12.30 26.89 -8.72
C VAL A 640 -11.69 25.79 -7.86
N ASP A 641 -12.50 24.83 -7.40
CA ASP A 641 -11.93 23.58 -6.87
C ASP A 641 -11.66 22.62 -8.03
N VAL A 642 -10.52 21.92 -7.99
CA VAL A 642 -10.20 20.88 -8.97
C VAL A 642 -10.11 19.54 -8.28
N VAL A 643 -10.95 18.60 -8.71
CA VAL A 643 -11.03 17.24 -8.18
C VAL A 643 -10.43 16.30 -9.21
N MET A 644 -9.25 15.76 -8.96
CA MET A 644 -8.64 14.73 -9.80
C MET A 644 -9.09 13.35 -9.31
N LEU A 645 -9.66 12.57 -10.22
CA LEU A 645 -10.05 11.18 -10.02
C LEU A 645 -9.30 10.32 -11.04
N VAL A 646 -8.26 9.62 -10.58
CA VAL A 646 -7.36 8.85 -11.45
C VAL A 646 -7.44 7.36 -11.11
N GLU A 647 -7.85 6.52 -12.05
CA GLU A 647 -8.01 5.07 -11.83
C GLU A 647 -6.79 4.25 -12.28
N GLY A 648 -6.76 2.96 -11.94
CA GLY A 648 -5.68 2.04 -12.27
C GLY A 648 -6.14 0.76 -12.97
N GLU A 649 -7.30 0.80 -13.63
CA GLU A 649 -7.88 -0.35 -14.32
C GLU A 649 -8.43 -0.01 -15.71
N GLU A 650 -8.14 1.17 -16.28
CA GLU A 650 -8.73 1.63 -17.55
C GLU A 650 -8.37 0.66 -18.69
N GLU A 651 -7.09 0.26 -18.76
CA GLU A 651 -6.55 -0.67 -19.76
C GLU A 651 -7.01 -2.12 -19.50
N ALA A 652 -7.62 -2.37 -18.34
CA ALA A 652 -8.29 -3.60 -17.96
C ALA A 652 -9.83 -3.45 -17.93
N GLY A 653 -10.38 -2.41 -18.56
CA GLY A 653 -11.81 -2.17 -18.74
C GLY A 653 -12.53 -1.51 -17.57
N SER A 654 -11.80 -0.71 -16.78
CA SER A 654 -12.28 0.07 -15.62
C SER A 654 -13.05 -0.77 -14.58
N ALA A 655 -12.58 -1.99 -14.32
CA ALA A 655 -13.25 -2.91 -13.42
C ALA A 655 -13.29 -2.36 -11.98
N GLY A 656 -14.50 -2.20 -11.44
CA GLY A 656 -14.73 -1.68 -10.08
C GLY A 656 -14.76 -0.14 -9.97
N PHE A 657 -14.39 0.59 -11.02
CA PHE A 657 -14.38 2.06 -11.04
C PHE A 657 -15.74 2.66 -10.67
N GLN A 658 -16.80 2.24 -11.38
CA GLN A 658 -18.15 2.80 -11.18
C GLN A 658 -18.66 2.57 -9.76
N LYS A 659 -18.34 1.42 -9.17
CA LYS A 659 -18.73 1.08 -7.80
C LYS A 659 -17.97 1.95 -6.80
N ALA A 660 -16.65 2.06 -6.94
CA ALA A 660 -15.83 2.90 -6.08
C ALA A 660 -16.28 4.37 -6.11
N VAL A 661 -16.64 4.91 -7.29
CA VAL A 661 -17.18 6.27 -7.42
C VAL A 661 -18.53 6.42 -6.72
N LYS A 662 -19.45 5.46 -6.88
CA LYS A 662 -20.76 5.48 -6.22
C LYS A 662 -20.65 5.43 -4.69
N GLU A 663 -19.79 4.57 -4.18
CA GLU A 663 -19.55 4.41 -2.73
C GLU A 663 -18.89 5.64 -2.10
N ASN A 664 -18.09 6.37 -2.87
CA ASN A 664 -17.37 7.56 -2.42
C ASN A 664 -17.96 8.87 -2.96
N LYS A 665 -19.20 8.86 -3.44
CA LYS A 665 -19.82 10.01 -4.10
C LYS A 665 -19.92 11.24 -3.20
N GLU A 666 -20.24 11.04 -1.92
CA GLU A 666 -20.28 12.13 -0.93
C GLU A 666 -18.92 12.79 -0.73
N LEU A 667 -17.86 11.98 -0.77
CA LEU A 667 -16.49 12.43 -0.61
C LEU A 667 -15.97 13.19 -1.84
N ILE A 668 -16.32 12.73 -3.04
CA ILE A 668 -16.04 13.45 -4.31
C ILE A 668 -16.83 14.78 -4.34
N GLY A 669 -18.09 14.73 -3.90
CA GLY A 669 -19.00 15.86 -3.84
C GLY A 669 -19.53 16.28 -5.22
N HIS A 670 -20.21 17.43 -5.26
CA HIS A 670 -20.79 17.96 -6.50
C HIS A 670 -19.72 18.39 -7.51
N ILE A 671 -19.95 18.11 -8.79
CA ILE A 671 -19.10 18.49 -9.93
C ILE A 671 -19.90 19.34 -10.93
N ASP A 672 -19.31 20.41 -11.47
CA ASP A 672 -19.95 21.28 -12.48
C ASP A 672 -19.59 20.87 -13.91
N VAL A 673 -18.35 20.44 -14.13
CA VAL A 673 -17.81 20.03 -15.44
C VAL A 673 -16.76 18.94 -15.27
N VAL A 674 -16.73 17.97 -16.18
CA VAL A 674 -15.75 16.90 -16.24
C VAL A 674 -14.76 17.20 -17.37
N LEU A 675 -13.48 17.36 -17.03
CA LEU A 675 -12.37 17.50 -17.97
C LEU A 675 -11.69 16.15 -18.16
N VAL A 676 -11.50 15.76 -19.41
CA VAL A 676 -10.77 14.53 -19.78
C VAL A 676 -9.62 14.91 -20.69
N SER A 677 -8.48 14.26 -20.52
CA SER A 677 -7.35 14.38 -21.44
C SER A 677 -6.75 13.02 -21.69
N ASN A 678 -7.40 12.23 -22.55
CA ASN A 678 -6.96 10.89 -22.92
C ASN A 678 -7.29 10.59 -24.40
N SER A 679 -6.69 11.33 -25.31
CA SER A 679 -6.92 11.19 -26.76
C SER A 679 -5.83 11.90 -27.55
N TYR A 680 -5.90 11.77 -28.87
CA TYR A 680 -4.84 12.16 -29.79
C TYR A 680 -5.34 13.16 -30.83
N TRP A 681 -4.43 13.98 -31.34
CA TRP A 681 -4.69 14.79 -32.53
C TRP A 681 -4.75 13.92 -33.79
N LEU A 682 -5.30 14.50 -34.85
CA LEU A 682 -5.42 13.84 -36.15
C LEU A 682 -4.09 13.80 -36.91
N ASP A 683 -3.18 14.72 -36.59
CA ASP A 683 -1.81 14.78 -37.06
C ASP A 683 -0.89 15.26 -35.92
N ASP A 684 0.37 15.56 -36.21
CA ASP A 684 1.35 15.96 -35.21
C ASP A 684 1.37 17.48 -34.93
N GLU A 685 0.71 18.30 -35.75
CA GLU A 685 0.89 19.76 -35.75
C GLU A 685 -0.37 20.54 -35.37
N THR A 686 -1.55 19.96 -35.61
CA THR A 686 -2.82 20.65 -35.55
C THR A 686 -3.59 20.29 -34.28
N PRO A 687 -3.83 21.25 -33.37
CA PRO A 687 -4.57 20.98 -32.16
C PRO A 687 -6.01 20.57 -32.47
N CYS A 688 -6.48 19.56 -31.74
CA CYS A 688 -7.84 19.02 -31.89
C CYS A 688 -8.62 19.14 -30.58
N MET A 689 -9.95 19.06 -30.68
CA MET A 689 -10.89 18.93 -29.57
C MET A 689 -11.74 17.69 -29.81
N THR A 690 -11.72 16.72 -28.90
CA THR A 690 -12.54 15.52 -29.04
C THR A 690 -13.93 15.78 -28.48
N PHE A 691 -14.98 15.45 -29.24
CA PHE A 691 -16.37 15.60 -28.78
C PHE A 691 -17.21 14.33 -28.97
N GLY A 692 -16.61 13.21 -29.34
CA GLY A 692 -17.33 11.95 -29.36
C GLY A 692 -16.44 10.74 -29.46
N LEU A 693 -16.88 9.69 -28.77
CA LEU A 693 -16.22 8.38 -28.70
C LEU A 693 -17.25 7.30 -29.01
N ARG A 694 -16.80 6.19 -29.60
CA ARG A 694 -17.66 5.03 -29.79
C ARG A 694 -17.82 4.30 -28.46
N GLY A 695 -18.92 3.58 -28.31
CA GLY A 695 -19.04 2.59 -27.24
C GLY A 695 -18.37 1.29 -27.67
N VAL A 696 -18.23 0.34 -26.75
CA VAL A 696 -17.67 -0.99 -27.05
C VAL A 696 -18.39 -2.09 -26.31
N ILE A 697 -18.55 -3.23 -26.97
CA ILE A 697 -18.98 -4.50 -26.38
C ILE A 697 -17.86 -5.50 -26.65
N HIS A 698 -17.25 -6.02 -25.59
CA HIS A 698 -16.29 -7.12 -25.67
C HIS A 698 -16.96 -8.44 -25.31
N ALA A 699 -16.80 -9.43 -26.18
CA ALA A 699 -17.37 -10.75 -26.01
C ALA A 699 -16.32 -11.85 -26.22
N THR A 700 -16.47 -12.94 -25.49
CA THR A 700 -15.76 -14.19 -25.69
C THR A 700 -16.73 -15.23 -26.26
N VAL A 701 -16.33 -15.84 -27.36
CA VAL A 701 -17.08 -16.93 -28.03
C VAL A 701 -16.24 -18.20 -27.93
N LYS A 702 -16.74 -19.22 -27.26
CA LYS A 702 -16.01 -20.48 -27.02
C LYS A 702 -16.83 -21.68 -27.48
N VAL A 703 -16.19 -22.56 -28.24
CA VAL A 703 -16.75 -23.86 -28.63
C VAL A 703 -15.92 -24.96 -27.99
N THR A 704 -16.58 -25.94 -27.37
CA THR A 704 -15.93 -27.02 -26.62
C THR A 704 -16.52 -28.37 -26.99
N SER A 705 -15.66 -29.36 -27.20
CA SER A 705 -16.03 -30.76 -27.39
C SER A 705 -16.09 -31.50 -26.06
N SER A 706 -16.83 -32.61 -26.04
CA SER A 706 -16.78 -33.57 -24.93
C SER A 706 -15.53 -34.47 -24.98
N GLN A 707 -14.83 -34.49 -26.12
CA GLN A 707 -13.63 -35.27 -26.35
C GLN A 707 -12.36 -34.45 -26.02
N PRO A 708 -11.26 -35.10 -25.59
CA PRO A 708 -9.96 -34.44 -25.45
C PRO A 708 -9.38 -34.07 -26.83
N ASP A 709 -8.21 -33.42 -26.85
CA ASP A 709 -7.49 -33.15 -28.08
C ASP A 709 -7.25 -34.44 -28.88
N LEU A 710 -7.61 -34.45 -30.17
CA LEU A 710 -7.55 -35.64 -31.03
C LEU A 710 -6.50 -35.51 -32.13
N HIS A 711 -5.90 -36.62 -32.53
CA HIS A 711 -5.00 -36.64 -33.68
C HIS A 711 -5.77 -36.43 -35.00
N SER A 712 -5.48 -35.36 -35.74
CA SER A 712 -6.27 -34.97 -36.92
C SER A 712 -6.16 -35.96 -38.08
N GLY A 713 -5.01 -36.63 -38.26
CA GLY A 713 -4.87 -37.69 -39.26
C GLY A 713 -5.69 -38.96 -38.98
N MET A 714 -6.04 -39.22 -37.72
CA MET A 714 -6.78 -40.42 -37.31
C MET A 714 -8.28 -40.16 -37.21
N HIS A 715 -8.64 -38.95 -36.77
CA HIS A 715 -10.03 -38.59 -36.45
C HIS A 715 -10.60 -37.50 -37.37
N GLY A 716 -9.79 -36.92 -38.27
CA GLY A 716 -10.21 -35.88 -39.20
C GLY A 716 -11.33 -36.36 -40.10
N GLY A 717 -12.42 -35.59 -40.15
CA GLY A 717 -13.64 -35.94 -40.87
C GLY A 717 -14.58 -36.92 -40.17
N ALA A 718 -14.21 -37.45 -38.99
CA ALA A 718 -15.05 -38.36 -38.20
C ALA A 718 -15.74 -37.68 -37.00
N VAL A 719 -15.33 -36.47 -36.62
CA VAL A 719 -15.82 -35.74 -35.45
C VAL A 719 -16.23 -34.31 -35.81
N HIS A 720 -17.09 -33.70 -35.00
CA HIS A 720 -17.35 -32.26 -35.08
C HIS A 720 -16.19 -31.49 -34.44
N GLU A 721 -15.48 -30.70 -35.23
CA GLU A 721 -14.26 -30.03 -34.79
C GLU A 721 -14.58 -28.63 -34.22
N PRO A 722 -14.24 -28.33 -32.95
CA PRO A 722 -14.55 -27.04 -32.32
C PRO A 722 -14.04 -25.81 -33.08
N VAL A 723 -12.85 -25.90 -33.66
CA VAL A 723 -12.26 -24.81 -34.47
C VAL A 723 -13.11 -24.54 -35.72
N LEU A 724 -13.57 -25.59 -36.40
CA LEU A 724 -14.36 -25.46 -37.62
C LEU A 724 -15.73 -24.85 -37.32
N ASP A 725 -16.38 -25.31 -36.24
CA ASP A 725 -17.66 -24.75 -35.80
C ASP A 725 -17.52 -23.27 -35.43
N LEU A 726 -16.49 -22.92 -34.65
CA LEU A 726 -16.22 -21.53 -34.27
C LEU A 726 -15.97 -20.64 -35.49
N VAL A 727 -15.14 -21.09 -36.44
CA VAL A 727 -14.84 -20.34 -37.67
C VAL A 727 -16.10 -20.14 -38.51
N ARG A 728 -16.99 -21.13 -38.60
CA ARG A 728 -18.26 -21.02 -39.34
C ARG A 728 -19.19 -19.97 -38.73
N ILE A 729 -19.48 -20.07 -37.43
CA ILE A 729 -20.41 -19.12 -36.78
C ILE A 729 -19.85 -17.69 -36.74
N LEU A 730 -18.52 -17.53 -36.61
CA LEU A 730 -17.88 -16.22 -36.68
C LEU A 730 -17.88 -15.67 -38.12
N GLY A 731 -17.73 -16.54 -39.12
CA GLY A 731 -17.83 -16.18 -40.53
C GLY A 731 -19.23 -15.66 -40.90
N ASP A 732 -20.27 -16.21 -40.30
CA ASP A 732 -21.66 -15.80 -40.55
C ASP A 732 -22.00 -14.40 -39.98
N LEU A 733 -21.19 -13.85 -39.08
CA LEU A 733 -21.37 -12.48 -38.56
C LEU A 733 -21.26 -11.41 -39.66
N VAL A 734 -20.57 -11.71 -40.76
CA VAL A 734 -20.36 -10.80 -41.88
C VAL A 734 -20.93 -11.40 -43.16
N GLY A 735 -21.90 -10.72 -43.75
CA GLY A 735 -22.54 -11.13 -45.00
C GLY A 735 -21.61 -11.05 -46.21
N LYS A 736 -22.06 -11.62 -47.33
CA LYS A 736 -21.32 -11.61 -48.61
C LYS A 736 -21.04 -10.21 -49.16
N ASP A 737 -21.81 -9.20 -48.72
CA ASP A 737 -21.64 -7.79 -49.05
C ASP A 737 -20.70 -7.04 -48.08
N GLY A 738 -20.10 -7.75 -47.12
CA GLY A 738 -19.21 -7.19 -46.12
C GLY A 738 -19.92 -6.49 -44.96
N LYS A 739 -21.27 -6.57 -44.88
CA LYS A 739 -22.04 -5.96 -43.79
C LYS A 739 -22.23 -6.90 -42.62
N ILE A 740 -22.36 -6.33 -41.43
CA ILE A 740 -22.58 -7.09 -40.20
C ILE A 740 -24.03 -7.56 -40.14
N CYS A 741 -24.25 -8.85 -39.92
CA CYS A 741 -25.55 -9.53 -40.03
C CYS A 741 -26.32 -9.65 -38.70
N LEU A 742 -25.98 -8.84 -37.69
CA LEU A 742 -26.71 -8.82 -36.43
C LEU A 742 -28.07 -8.11 -36.60
N ASP A 743 -29.12 -8.64 -35.97
CA ASP A 743 -30.45 -8.03 -36.05
C ASP A 743 -30.41 -6.63 -35.42
N GLY A 744 -31.01 -5.67 -36.15
CA GLY A 744 -31.02 -4.26 -35.76
C GLY A 744 -29.64 -3.57 -35.74
N PHE A 745 -28.57 -4.17 -36.27
CA PHE A 745 -27.21 -3.63 -36.11
C PHE A 745 -27.02 -2.20 -36.62
N TYR A 746 -27.64 -1.84 -37.74
CA TYR A 746 -27.57 -0.48 -38.29
C TYR A 746 -28.77 0.39 -37.92
N LYS A 747 -29.71 -0.15 -37.12
CA LYS A 747 -30.88 0.61 -36.67
C LYS A 747 -30.46 1.63 -35.62
N GLY A 748 -30.89 2.87 -35.79
CA GLY A 748 -30.53 3.98 -34.90
C GLY A 748 -29.25 4.71 -35.29
N VAL A 749 -28.47 4.23 -36.26
CA VAL A 749 -27.34 5.00 -36.80
C VAL A 749 -27.87 6.27 -37.47
N ARG A 750 -27.53 7.43 -36.91
CA ARG A 750 -28.00 8.73 -37.42
C ARG A 750 -27.58 8.93 -38.89
N PRO A 751 -28.41 9.56 -39.74
CA PRO A 751 -27.96 10.05 -41.04
C PRO A 751 -26.98 11.23 -40.87
N ILE A 752 -26.16 11.50 -41.88
CA ILE A 752 -25.29 12.69 -41.91
C ILE A 752 -26.13 13.89 -42.33
N ASP A 753 -26.15 14.93 -41.52
CA ASP A 753 -26.81 16.20 -41.87
C ASP A 753 -25.84 17.18 -42.56
N ALA A 754 -26.38 18.32 -43.01
CA ALA A 754 -25.61 19.31 -43.75
C ALA A 754 -24.50 19.98 -42.92
N GLU A 755 -24.66 20.09 -41.60
CA GLU A 755 -23.65 20.68 -40.72
C GLU A 755 -22.53 19.68 -40.42
N GLU A 756 -22.87 18.41 -40.17
CA GLU A 756 -21.90 17.32 -40.04
C GLU A 756 -21.11 17.14 -41.36
N GLN A 757 -21.76 17.30 -42.52
CA GLN A 757 -21.08 17.25 -43.82
C GLN A 757 -20.04 18.38 -43.99
N LYS A 758 -20.42 19.63 -43.69
CA LYS A 758 -19.50 20.78 -43.70
C LYS A 758 -18.35 20.62 -42.73
N HIS A 759 -18.62 19.97 -41.59
CA HIS A 759 -17.60 19.68 -40.60
C HIS A 759 -16.53 18.74 -41.16
N TYR A 760 -16.93 17.65 -41.83
CA TYR A 760 -16.00 16.79 -42.55
C TYR A 760 -15.28 17.50 -43.71
N ASP A 761 -15.94 18.41 -44.43
CA ASP A 761 -15.31 19.19 -45.51
C ASP A 761 -14.06 19.93 -45.00
N ARG A 762 -14.20 20.63 -43.86
CA ARG A 762 -13.10 21.37 -43.24
C ARG A 762 -11.94 20.48 -42.82
N ILE A 763 -12.24 19.32 -42.26
CA ILE A 763 -11.21 18.35 -41.86
C ILE A 763 -10.49 17.79 -43.08
N VAL A 764 -11.22 17.43 -44.13
CA VAL A 764 -10.64 16.89 -45.36
C VAL A 764 -9.78 17.92 -46.07
N GLU A 765 -10.22 19.18 -46.13
CA GLU A 765 -9.42 20.29 -46.67
C GLU A 765 -8.10 20.44 -45.90
N HIS A 766 -8.16 20.38 -44.56
CA HIS A 766 -6.98 20.45 -43.70
C HIS A 766 -6.01 19.28 -43.91
N ILE A 767 -6.49 18.04 -43.83
CA ILE A 767 -5.67 16.84 -44.03
C ILE A 767 -5.12 16.76 -45.45
N SER A 768 -5.84 17.24 -46.47
CA SER A 768 -5.32 17.20 -47.85
C SER A 768 -4.12 18.14 -48.05
N ASN A 769 -4.00 19.19 -47.23
CA ASN A 769 -2.91 20.16 -47.27
C ASN A 769 -1.68 19.72 -46.46
N VAL A 770 -1.89 18.98 -45.37
CA VAL A 770 -0.83 18.34 -44.59
C VAL A 770 -0.56 17.01 -45.24
N ALA A 771 0.58 16.77 -45.89
CA ALA A 771 0.87 15.57 -46.71
C ALA A 771 0.88 14.22 -45.92
N ASN A 772 -0.19 13.90 -45.21
CA ASN A 772 -0.31 12.83 -44.24
C ASN A 772 -1.14 11.68 -44.85
N ILE A 773 -0.51 11.04 -45.84
CA ILE A 773 -1.04 9.88 -46.58
C ILE A 773 -1.09 8.62 -45.68
N GLU A 774 -0.66 8.70 -44.41
CA GLU A 774 -0.68 7.58 -43.48
C GLU A 774 -2.08 7.11 -43.07
N LEU A 775 -3.05 8.03 -42.96
CA LEU A 775 -4.43 7.70 -42.55
C LEU A 775 -5.14 6.70 -43.48
N LEU A 776 -4.69 6.60 -44.73
CA LEU A 776 -5.21 5.71 -45.76
C LEU A 776 -4.32 4.48 -46.01
N LYS A 777 -3.13 4.39 -45.40
CA LYS A 777 -2.26 3.21 -45.55
C LYS A 777 -3.05 1.98 -45.08
N HIS A 778 -3.15 0.97 -45.95
CA HIS A 778 -3.89 -0.28 -45.74
C HIS A 778 -5.44 -0.16 -45.64
N SER A 779 -6.03 0.99 -45.96
CA SER A 779 -7.50 1.15 -46.02
C SER A 779 -8.05 0.76 -47.41
N PRO A 780 -9.10 -0.07 -47.52
CA PRO A 780 -9.80 -0.30 -48.78
C PRO A 780 -10.62 0.94 -49.22
N ILE A 781 -10.88 1.87 -48.29
CA ILE A 781 -11.53 3.15 -48.55
C ILE A 781 -10.48 4.17 -48.97
N THR A 782 -10.61 4.71 -50.18
CA THR A 782 -9.67 5.69 -50.76
C THR A 782 -10.02 7.14 -50.44
N SER A 783 -11.28 7.42 -50.11
CA SER A 783 -11.73 8.75 -49.70
C SER A 783 -11.45 8.99 -48.21
N ILE A 784 -10.70 10.06 -47.90
CA ILE A 784 -10.43 10.48 -46.51
C ILE A 784 -11.74 10.65 -45.74
N ARG A 785 -12.74 11.29 -46.36
CA ARG A 785 -14.06 11.51 -45.74
C ARG A 785 -14.72 10.20 -45.34
N GLU A 786 -14.80 9.25 -46.28
CA GLU A 786 -15.47 7.96 -46.05
C GLU A 786 -14.72 7.14 -44.98
N ASN A 787 -13.39 7.25 -44.94
CA ASN A 787 -12.56 6.60 -43.92
C ASN A 787 -12.86 7.17 -42.52
N LEU A 788 -12.93 8.50 -42.40
CA LEU A 788 -13.29 9.16 -41.13
C LEU A 788 -14.72 8.82 -40.71
N ILE A 789 -15.68 8.80 -41.65
CA ILE A 789 -17.05 8.36 -41.39
C ILE A 789 -17.08 6.93 -40.84
N ALA A 790 -16.35 6.00 -41.48
CA ALA A 790 -16.26 4.62 -41.02
C ALA A 790 -15.65 4.51 -39.62
N LYS A 791 -14.61 5.29 -39.31
CA LYS A 791 -13.92 5.28 -38.01
C LYS A 791 -14.73 5.92 -36.88
N TRP A 792 -15.42 7.03 -37.15
CA TRP A 792 -15.97 7.88 -36.08
C TRP A 792 -17.45 7.68 -35.80
N ARG A 793 -18.24 7.32 -36.83
CA ARG A 793 -19.70 7.33 -36.74
C ARG A 793 -20.39 6.07 -37.23
N GLN A 794 -19.67 5.13 -37.83
CA GLN A 794 -20.22 3.83 -38.20
C GLN A 794 -19.88 2.79 -37.13
N PRO A 795 -20.83 1.91 -36.77
CA PRO A 795 -20.54 0.78 -35.92
C PRO A 795 -19.66 -0.23 -36.68
N SER A 796 -18.83 -0.96 -35.94
CA SER A 796 -17.89 -1.93 -36.53
C SER A 796 -17.77 -3.16 -35.65
N LEU A 797 -17.39 -4.29 -36.25
CA LEU A 797 -17.11 -5.55 -35.55
C LEU A 797 -15.68 -5.99 -35.87
N SER A 798 -14.98 -6.53 -34.88
CA SER A 798 -13.63 -7.06 -35.06
C SER A 798 -13.45 -8.36 -34.31
N ILE A 799 -12.80 -9.32 -34.97
CA ILE A 799 -12.35 -10.59 -34.38
C ILE A 799 -10.86 -10.46 -34.12
N HIS A 800 -10.43 -10.57 -32.87
CA HIS A 800 -9.05 -10.23 -32.48
C HIS A 800 -8.10 -11.41 -32.61
N LYS A 801 -8.52 -12.59 -32.13
CA LYS A 801 -7.70 -13.81 -32.11
C LYS A 801 -8.57 -15.06 -31.96
N ILE A 802 -7.97 -16.21 -32.24
CA ILE A 802 -8.53 -17.54 -31.96
C ILE A 802 -7.48 -18.32 -31.16
N ASP A 803 -7.79 -18.62 -29.91
CA ASP A 803 -7.01 -19.46 -29.01
C ASP A 803 -7.56 -20.89 -29.04
N VAL A 804 -6.68 -21.89 -28.94
CA VAL A 804 -7.04 -23.32 -28.95
C VAL A 804 -6.37 -24.08 -27.82
N THR A 805 -6.93 -25.22 -27.48
CA THR A 805 -6.30 -26.22 -26.60
C THR A 805 -5.28 -27.06 -27.38
N GLY A 806 -4.27 -27.57 -26.66
CA GLY A 806 -3.20 -28.37 -27.25
C GLY A 806 -1.98 -27.56 -27.73
N PRO A 807 -0.91 -28.23 -28.18
CA PRO A 807 0.32 -27.59 -28.61
C PRO A 807 0.12 -26.78 -29.91
N ALA A 808 0.78 -25.63 -30.02
CA ALA A 808 0.68 -24.71 -31.17
C ALA A 808 1.20 -25.31 -32.51
N HIS A 809 1.78 -26.52 -32.50
CA HIS A 809 2.34 -27.17 -33.68
C HIS A 809 1.78 -28.58 -33.91
N SER A 810 1.10 -28.70 -35.06
CA SER A 810 0.87 -29.88 -35.93
C SER A 810 -0.12 -30.99 -35.50
N THR A 811 -1.04 -31.26 -36.45
CA THR A 811 -1.95 -32.42 -36.58
C THR A 811 -2.85 -32.76 -35.37
N VAL A 812 -3.38 -31.75 -34.70
CA VAL A 812 -4.35 -31.91 -33.61
C VAL A 812 -5.68 -31.25 -33.96
N ILE A 813 -6.79 -31.89 -33.60
CA ILE A 813 -8.13 -31.33 -33.49
C ILE A 813 -8.30 -30.89 -32.03
N PRO A 814 -8.30 -29.59 -31.73
CA PRO A 814 -8.42 -29.11 -30.35
C PRO A 814 -9.76 -29.47 -29.71
N ALA A 815 -9.75 -29.81 -28.43
CA ALA A 815 -10.95 -30.03 -27.62
C ALA A 815 -11.77 -28.75 -27.44
N SER A 816 -11.13 -27.58 -27.50
CA SER A 816 -11.77 -26.28 -27.38
C SER A 816 -11.07 -25.23 -28.23
N ALA A 817 -11.88 -24.32 -28.78
CA ALA A 817 -11.46 -23.13 -29.49
C ALA A 817 -12.22 -21.91 -28.94
N GLN A 818 -11.54 -20.79 -28.77
CA GLN A 818 -12.10 -19.57 -28.19
C GLN A 818 -11.66 -18.35 -29.01
N SER A 819 -12.56 -17.40 -29.21
CA SER A 819 -12.26 -16.13 -29.87
C SER A 819 -12.68 -14.92 -29.03
N ALA A 820 -11.89 -13.86 -29.11
CA ALA A 820 -12.25 -12.54 -28.60
C ALA A 820 -12.84 -11.69 -29.73
N VAL A 821 -14.06 -11.19 -29.52
CA VAL A 821 -14.82 -10.37 -30.47
C VAL A 821 -15.12 -9.01 -29.81
N SER A 822 -14.98 -7.93 -30.56
CA SER A 822 -15.46 -6.61 -30.14
C SER A 822 -16.42 -6.00 -31.14
N ILE A 823 -17.37 -5.23 -30.62
CA ILE A 823 -18.30 -4.42 -31.40
C ILE A 823 -18.17 -2.98 -30.94
N ARG A 824 -17.86 -2.05 -31.85
CA ARG A 824 -17.94 -0.62 -31.62
C ARG A 824 -19.36 -0.13 -31.95
N ILE A 825 -19.98 0.55 -31.01
CA ILE A 825 -21.33 1.11 -31.16
C ILE A 825 -21.27 2.64 -31.24
N VAL A 826 -22.32 3.25 -31.79
CA VAL A 826 -22.40 4.70 -32.05
C VAL A 826 -23.67 5.29 -31.45
N PRO A 827 -23.84 6.64 -31.41
CA PRO A 827 -25.00 7.27 -30.78
C PRO A 827 -26.35 6.70 -31.18
N ASP A 828 -27.25 6.65 -30.20
CA ASP A 828 -28.61 6.07 -30.24
C ASP A 828 -28.69 4.53 -30.33
N GLN A 829 -27.55 3.84 -30.34
CA GLN A 829 -27.51 2.39 -30.20
C GLN A 829 -27.49 1.98 -28.72
N SER A 830 -28.16 0.89 -28.38
CA SER A 830 -28.15 0.32 -27.03
C SER A 830 -27.17 -0.85 -26.95
N VAL A 831 -26.28 -0.76 -25.96
CA VAL A 831 -25.32 -1.80 -25.59
C VAL A 831 -26.03 -3.13 -25.37
N GLU A 832 -27.11 -3.13 -24.60
CA GLU A 832 -27.85 -4.33 -24.17
C GLU A 832 -28.51 -5.02 -25.36
N LYS A 833 -29.13 -4.25 -26.26
CA LYS A 833 -29.81 -4.80 -27.45
C LYS A 833 -28.81 -5.42 -28.42
N ILE A 834 -27.70 -4.74 -28.69
CA ILE A 834 -26.66 -5.26 -29.60
C ILE A 834 -25.96 -6.47 -28.98
N GLY A 835 -25.64 -6.43 -27.69
CA GLY A 835 -25.06 -7.58 -26.97
C GLY A 835 -25.99 -8.80 -27.01
N SER A 836 -27.29 -8.59 -26.76
CA SER A 836 -28.30 -9.67 -26.84
C SER A 836 -28.46 -10.20 -28.28
N SER A 837 -28.38 -9.32 -29.28
CA SER A 837 -28.43 -9.69 -30.71
C SER A 837 -27.23 -10.56 -31.10
N LEU A 838 -26.02 -10.22 -30.65
CA LEU A 838 -24.81 -11.05 -30.84
C LEU A 838 -24.98 -12.45 -30.25
N VAL A 839 -25.40 -12.54 -28.99
CA VAL A 839 -25.60 -13.83 -28.30
C VAL A 839 -26.66 -14.67 -29.02
N SER A 840 -27.79 -14.06 -29.38
CA SER A 840 -28.88 -14.75 -30.07
C SER A 840 -28.46 -15.24 -31.46
N PHE A 841 -27.76 -14.40 -32.22
CA PHE A 841 -27.26 -14.73 -33.56
C PHE A 841 -26.30 -15.93 -33.51
N LEU A 842 -25.28 -15.88 -32.65
CA LEU A 842 -24.30 -16.97 -32.54
C LEU A 842 -24.93 -18.26 -32.04
N THR A 843 -25.88 -18.17 -31.11
CA THR A 843 -26.62 -19.34 -30.61
C THR A 843 -27.43 -19.99 -31.73
N GLU A 844 -28.10 -19.21 -32.57
CA GLU A 844 -28.89 -19.75 -33.68
C GLU A 844 -28.02 -20.28 -34.82
N ALA A 845 -26.96 -19.56 -35.19
CA ALA A 845 -25.97 -20.03 -36.17
C ALA A 845 -25.36 -21.37 -35.74
N PHE A 846 -25.02 -21.52 -34.46
CA PHE A 846 -24.47 -22.77 -33.93
C PHE A 846 -25.47 -23.92 -33.95
N LYS A 847 -26.76 -23.68 -33.64
CA LYS A 847 -27.80 -24.71 -33.77
C LYS A 847 -27.92 -25.21 -35.21
N HIS A 848 -27.82 -24.34 -36.20
CA HIS A 848 -27.90 -24.73 -37.61
C HIS A 848 -26.75 -25.63 -38.07
N LEU A 849 -25.61 -25.61 -37.39
CA LEU A 849 -24.51 -26.55 -37.66
C LEU A 849 -24.88 -27.99 -37.27
N ASN A 850 -25.88 -28.21 -36.40
CA ASN A 850 -26.21 -29.51 -35.80
C ASN A 850 -24.98 -30.22 -35.20
N SER A 851 -24.06 -29.42 -34.63
CA SER A 851 -22.83 -29.93 -34.02
C SER A 851 -23.11 -30.60 -32.67
N SER A 852 -22.29 -31.60 -32.34
CA SER A 852 -22.28 -32.24 -31.00
C SER A 852 -21.47 -31.45 -29.96
N ASN A 853 -20.82 -30.36 -30.35
CA ASN A 853 -20.05 -29.51 -29.45
C ASN A 853 -20.98 -28.57 -28.64
N ALA A 854 -20.41 -27.90 -27.63
CA ALA A 854 -21.11 -26.90 -26.83
C ALA A 854 -20.59 -25.48 -27.13
N LEU A 855 -21.50 -24.53 -27.27
CA LEU A 855 -21.20 -23.10 -27.42
C LEU A 855 -21.39 -22.36 -26.09
N GLU A 856 -20.45 -21.51 -25.76
CA GLU A 856 -20.54 -20.51 -24.70
C GLU A 856 -20.25 -19.12 -25.30
N VAL A 857 -21.15 -18.16 -25.06
CA VAL A 857 -20.94 -16.75 -25.44
C VAL A 857 -21.04 -15.90 -24.18
N LYS A 858 -19.95 -15.22 -23.84
CA LYS A 858 -19.86 -14.36 -22.66
C LYS A 858 -19.60 -12.92 -23.05
N ILE A 859 -20.47 -12.01 -22.62
CA ILE A 859 -20.19 -10.57 -22.69
C ILE A 859 -19.31 -10.23 -21.48
N ASN A 860 -18.08 -9.80 -21.75
CA ASN A 860 -17.06 -9.60 -20.71
C ASN A 860 -17.13 -8.19 -20.14
N GLN A 861 -17.16 -7.19 -21.03
CA GLN A 861 -17.07 -5.77 -20.70
C GLN A 861 -17.88 -4.97 -21.71
N THR A 862 -18.47 -3.88 -21.24
CA THR A 862 -19.28 -2.99 -22.06
C THR A 862 -19.08 -1.55 -21.65
N ALA A 863 -19.04 -0.66 -22.63
CA ALA A 863 -19.03 0.78 -22.44
C ALA A 863 -20.00 1.41 -23.42
N ASP A 864 -20.77 2.39 -22.95
CA ASP A 864 -21.65 3.15 -23.82
C ASP A 864 -20.84 4.14 -24.69
N TRP A 865 -21.46 4.62 -25.77
CA TRP A 865 -20.88 5.70 -26.58
C TRP A 865 -20.93 7.02 -25.82
N TRP A 866 -20.12 7.99 -26.26
CA TRP A 866 -20.16 9.35 -25.74
C TRP A 866 -20.23 10.38 -26.86
N LEU A 867 -21.05 11.41 -26.68
CA LEU A 867 -21.15 12.52 -27.62
C LEU A 867 -21.34 13.83 -26.84
N GLY A 868 -20.28 14.62 -26.76
CA GLY A 868 -20.28 15.93 -26.15
C GLY A 868 -20.96 17.01 -27.00
N HIS A 869 -21.04 18.22 -26.45
CA HIS A 869 -21.69 19.37 -27.07
C HIS A 869 -20.66 20.46 -27.42
N PRO A 870 -20.21 20.58 -28.67
CA PRO A 870 -19.20 21.59 -29.07
C PRO A 870 -19.62 23.04 -28.83
N GLN A 871 -20.92 23.32 -28.79
CA GLN A 871 -21.48 24.67 -28.57
C GLN A 871 -21.74 24.99 -27.09
N ASP A 872 -21.43 24.06 -26.18
CA ASP A 872 -21.53 24.32 -24.74
C ASP A 872 -20.53 25.41 -24.29
N LEU A 873 -20.89 26.18 -23.26
CA LEU A 873 -20.06 27.26 -22.73
C LEU A 873 -18.65 26.78 -22.33
N HIS A 874 -18.54 25.61 -21.68
CA HIS A 874 -17.25 25.07 -21.28
C HIS A 874 -16.43 24.57 -22.48
N SER A 875 -17.09 23.93 -23.45
CA SER A 875 -16.48 23.49 -24.70
C SER A 875 -15.89 24.64 -25.51
N VAL A 876 -16.65 25.74 -25.64
CA VAL A 876 -16.21 26.95 -26.35
C VAL A 876 -15.06 27.61 -25.60
N ALA A 877 -15.16 27.78 -24.27
CA ALA A 877 -14.11 28.38 -23.46
C ALA A 877 -12.79 27.61 -23.57
N LEU A 878 -12.83 26.27 -23.54
CA LEU A 878 -11.65 25.43 -23.70
C LEU A 878 -11.06 25.55 -25.11
N ALA A 879 -11.90 25.54 -26.16
CA ALA A 879 -11.43 25.68 -27.54
C ALA A 879 -10.77 27.05 -27.80
N GLU A 880 -11.29 28.13 -27.21
CA GLU A 880 -10.65 29.45 -27.24
C GLU A 880 -9.28 29.43 -26.53
N CYS A 881 -9.16 28.77 -25.38
CA CYS A 881 -7.86 28.63 -24.71
C CYS A 881 -6.84 27.86 -25.55
N VAL A 882 -7.28 26.83 -26.29
CA VAL A 882 -6.43 26.13 -27.25
C VAL A 882 -6.01 27.06 -28.40
N GLU A 883 -6.95 27.83 -28.96
CA GLU A 883 -6.65 28.80 -30.03
C GLU A 883 -5.70 29.90 -29.59
N GLU A 884 -5.86 30.42 -28.37
CA GLU A 884 -4.96 31.42 -27.76
C GLU A 884 -3.53 30.89 -27.60
N GLU A 885 -3.35 29.65 -27.16
CA GLU A 885 -2.02 29.06 -26.89
C GLU A 885 -1.31 28.55 -28.17
N TRP A 886 -2.08 28.07 -29.15
CA TRP A 886 -1.55 27.51 -30.39
C TRP A 886 -1.57 28.47 -31.57
N GLY A 887 -2.32 29.58 -31.49
CA GLY A 887 -2.52 30.54 -32.58
C GLY A 887 -3.33 29.97 -33.75
N ILE A 888 -3.92 28.79 -33.59
CA ILE A 888 -4.68 28.06 -34.62
C ILE A 888 -5.96 27.55 -33.97
N LYS A 889 -7.08 27.76 -34.63
CA LYS A 889 -8.38 27.25 -34.18
C LYS A 889 -8.38 25.71 -34.16
N PRO A 890 -8.75 25.06 -33.05
CA PRO A 890 -8.71 23.62 -32.97
C PRO A 890 -9.75 22.96 -33.88
N LEU A 891 -9.39 21.80 -34.45
CA LEU A 891 -10.32 20.95 -35.18
C LEU A 891 -11.16 20.14 -34.20
N TRP A 892 -12.48 20.18 -34.35
CA TRP A 892 -13.37 19.29 -33.61
C TRP A 892 -13.34 17.90 -34.24
N ILE A 893 -12.98 16.87 -33.47
CA ILE A 893 -12.87 15.50 -33.96
C ILE A 893 -13.69 14.55 -33.11
N ARG A 894 -13.99 13.39 -33.68
CA ARG A 894 -14.47 12.23 -32.95
C ARG A 894 -13.35 11.20 -32.96
N GLU A 895 -13.46 10.19 -32.12
CA GLU A 895 -12.51 9.09 -32.09
C GLU A 895 -13.18 7.73 -32.20
N GLY A 896 -12.39 6.80 -32.74
CA GLY A 896 -12.82 5.42 -32.89
C GLY A 896 -12.70 4.58 -31.61
N GLY A 897 -11.96 5.07 -30.61
CA GLY A 897 -11.78 4.43 -29.30
C GLY A 897 -13.01 4.58 -28.40
N SER A 898 -12.86 4.11 -27.16
CA SER A 898 -13.88 4.17 -26.11
C SER A 898 -13.20 4.47 -24.78
N ILE A 899 -13.80 5.34 -23.97
CA ILE A 899 -13.38 5.60 -22.59
C ILE A 899 -14.62 5.40 -21.72
N PRO A 900 -14.77 4.23 -21.05
CA PRO A 900 -16.02 3.85 -20.38
C PRO A 900 -16.45 4.82 -19.27
N SER A 901 -15.48 5.49 -18.66
CA SER A 901 -15.69 6.36 -17.51
C SER A 901 -16.38 7.68 -17.87
N ILE A 902 -16.27 8.19 -19.10
CA ILE A 902 -16.87 9.48 -19.49
C ILE A 902 -18.41 9.47 -19.41
N PRO A 903 -19.14 8.61 -20.16
CA PRO A 903 -20.60 8.62 -20.10
C PRO A 903 -21.12 8.29 -18.70
N PHE A 904 -20.42 7.44 -17.95
CA PHE A 904 -20.74 7.15 -16.56
C PHE A 904 -20.61 8.39 -15.66
N LEU A 905 -19.50 9.13 -15.74
CA LEU A 905 -19.28 10.33 -14.92
C LEU A 905 -20.28 11.44 -15.25
N GLU A 906 -20.63 11.63 -16.52
CA GLU A 906 -21.67 12.60 -16.90
C GLU A 906 -23.02 12.26 -16.25
N GLN A 907 -23.41 10.99 -16.30
CA GLN A 907 -24.66 10.52 -15.71
C GLN A 907 -24.62 10.60 -14.17
N GLU A 908 -23.54 10.15 -13.55
CA GLU A 908 -23.43 10.03 -12.09
C GLU A 908 -23.39 11.40 -11.41
N PHE A 909 -22.71 12.39 -12.01
CA PHE A 909 -22.60 13.74 -11.46
C PHE A 909 -23.56 14.76 -12.09
N ASN A 910 -24.30 14.38 -13.13
CA ASN A 910 -25.13 15.30 -13.92
C ASN A 910 -24.32 16.53 -14.39
N ALA A 911 -23.09 16.28 -14.84
CA ALA A 911 -22.12 17.27 -15.27
C ALA A 911 -21.69 16.97 -16.71
N LYS A 912 -21.45 18.01 -17.52
CA LYS A 912 -21.01 17.83 -18.90
C LYS A 912 -19.53 17.49 -18.95
N ALA A 913 -19.14 16.59 -19.84
CA ALA A 913 -17.75 16.28 -20.13
C ALA A 913 -17.21 17.09 -21.32
N ILE A 914 -15.94 17.47 -21.21
CA ILE A 914 -15.15 18.09 -22.26
C ILE A 914 -13.82 17.35 -22.37
N HIS A 915 -13.31 17.17 -23.59
CA HIS A 915 -12.15 16.32 -23.83
C HIS A 915 -11.07 17.10 -24.59
N LEU A 916 -9.95 17.34 -23.90
CA LEU A 916 -8.75 18.00 -24.41
C LEU A 916 -7.68 16.94 -24.78
N PRO A 917 -7.46 16.63 -26.05
CA PRO A 917 -6.35 15.77 -26.45
C PRO A 917 -5.01 16.50 -26.26
N MET A 918 -4.06 15.86 -25.59
CA MET A 918 -2.66 16.32 -25.53
C MET A 918 -1.73 15.45 -26.39
N GLY A 919 -2.13 14.22 -26.71
CA GLY A 919 -1.34 13.34 -27.57
C GLY A 919 -1.43 13.73 -29.05
N SER A 920 -0.49 13.25 -29.85
CA SER A 920 -0.46 13.42 -31.31
C SER A 920 -0.69 12.09 -32.04
N ALA A 921 -1.02 12.15 -33.33
CA ALA A 921 -1.36 10.96 -34.12
C ALA A 921 -0.22 9.92 -34.17
N SER A 922 1.04 10.37 -34.11
CA SER A 922 2.22 9.51 -34.17
C SER A 922 2.75 9.06 -32.79
N ASP A 923 1.99 9.29 -31.72
CA ASP A 923 2.38 8.94 -30.36
C ASP A 923 2.49 7.43 -30.12
N SER A 924 1.90 6.62 -30.99
CA SER A 924 2.00 5.15 -30.95
C SER A 924 1.52 4.57 -29.61
N ALA A 925 0.45 5.11 -29.05
CA ALA A 925 -0.21 4.55 -27.88
C ALA A 925 -0.51 3.06 -28.08
N HIS A 926 -0.32 2.29 -27.02
CA HIS A 926 -0.39 0.82 -26.98
C HIS A 926 0.68 0.07 -27.78
N LEU A 927 1.46 0.76 -28.61
CA LEU A 927 2.51 0.18 -29.46
C LEU A 927 3.92 0.43 -28.89
N PRO A 928 4.95 -0.25 -29.43
CA PRO A 928 6.34 0.07 -29.10
C PRO A 928 6.73 1.49 -29.49
N ASN A 929 7.68 2.06 -28.74
CA ASN A 929 8.16 3.45 -28.91
C ASN A 929 7.07 4.50 -28.71
N GLU A 930 6.13 4.23 -27.79
CA GLU A 930 5.18 5.22 -27.32
C GLU A 930 5.90 6.51 -26.91
N ARG A 931 5.35 7.66 -27.35
CA ARG A 931 5.95 8.97 -27.16
C ARG A 931 4.92 10.08 -27.03
N ILE A 932 5.35 11.24 -26.54
CA ILE A 932 4.57 12.48 -26.56
C ILE A 932 5.49 13.68 -26.81
N LYS A 933 5.04 14.70 -27.55
CA LYS A 933 5.81 15.94 -27.73
C LYS A 933 5.87 16.70 -26.40
N MET A 934 7.06 17.13 -26.02
CA MET A 934 7.29 17.92 -24.80
C MET A 934 6.44 19.21 -24.81
N VAL A 935 6.40 19.89 -25.96
CA VAL A 935 5.61 21.11 -26.19
C VAL A 935 4.11 20.87 -25.99
N ASN A 936 3.59 19.68 -26.30
CA ASN A 936 2.18 19.39 -26.11
C ASN A 936 1.80 19.35 -24.63
N LEU A 937 2.66 18.78 -23.78
CA LEU A 937 2.44 18.77 -22.33
C LEU A 937 2.57 20.17 -21.72
N GLU A 938 3.57 20.95 -22.13
CA GLU A 938 3.76 22.34 -21.67
C GLU A 938 2.60 23.25 -22.07
N LYS A 939 2.20 23.22 -23.35
CA LYS A 939 1.06 24.01 -23.82
C LYS A 939 -0.26 23.49 -23.28
N GLY A 940 -0.43 22.17 -23.17
CA GLY A 940 -1.60 21.55 -22.55
C GLY A 940 -1.78 22.02 -21.10
N ASN A 941 -0.69 22.12 -20.35
CA ASN A 941 -0.66 22.71 -19.02
C ASN A 941 -1.18 24.18 -19.02
N HIS A 942 -0.68 25.03 -19.93
CA HIS A 942 -1.14 26.41 -20.04
C HIS A 942 -2.62 26.54 -20.43
N VAL A 943 -3.06 25.73 -21.40
CA VAL A 943 -4.46 25.67 -21.84
C VAL A 943 -5.37 25.34 -20.66
N VAL A 944 -5.02 24.32 -19.87
CA VAL A 944 -5.80 23.92 -18.69
C VAL A 944 -5.82 25.04 -17.64
N ALA A 945 -4.68 25.69 -17.37
CA ALA A 945 -4.61 26.79 -16.41
C ALA A 945 -5.52 27.97 -16.82
N ASN A 946 -5.53 28.34 -18.10
CA ASN A 946 -6.38 29.41 -18.61
C ASN A 946 -7.86 28.99 -18.65
N PHE A 947 -8.14 27.73 -18.98
CA PHE A 947 -9.49 27.19 -18.95
C PHE A 947 -10.09 27.25 -17.53
N LEU A 948 -9.34 26.86 -16.50
CA LEU A 948 -9.81 26.95 -15.10
C LEU A 948 -10.14 28.39 -14.68
N LYS A 949 -9.38 29.38 -15.16
CA LYS A 949 -9.72 30.81 -14.95
C LYS A 949 -11.03 31.19 -15.65
N LYS A 950 -11.25 30.74 -16.90
CA LYS A 950 -12.51 31.00 -17.63
C LYS A 950 -13.70 30.32 -16.94
N VAL A 951 -13.55 29.10 -16.44
CA VAL A 951 -14.63 28.38 -15.71
C VAL A 951 -15.06 29.14 -14.45
N ALA A 952 -14.15 29.83 -13.75
CA ALA A 952 -14.52 30.65 -12.61
C ALA A 952 -15.48 31.80 -12.94
N LEU A 953 -15.51 32.24 -14.21
CA LEU A 953 -16.34 33.34 -14.71
C LEU A 953 -17.69 32.87 -15.29
N ILE A 954 -17.89 31.56 -15.45
CA ILE A 954 -19.12 30.90 -15.94
C ILE A 954 -19.99 30.49 -14.74
#